data_AF-A0A937XIH8-F1
#
_entry.id   AF-A0A937XIH8-F1
#
_cell.length_a   1.000
_cell.length_b   1.000
_cell.length_c   1.000
_cell.angle_alpha   90.00
_cell.angle_beta   90.00
_cell.angle_gamma   90.00
#
_symmetry.space_group_name_H-M   'P 1'
#
loop_
_entity.id
_entity.type
_entity.pdbx_description
1 polymer ?
#
loop_
_entity_poly.entity_id
_entity_poly.type
_entity_poly.pdbx_seq_one_letter_code
_entity_poly.pdbx_strand_id
1 'polypeptide(L)'
;KGQNGSRFPRTSTTRITCFLHADSFDLSLKALHSPSRRIAGIDGLRALAVIAVMVFHADVAIGRGGYLGVDVFFVISGFLITSILLRELRSDGAISFADFFERRARRIMPAMLAVIGGTALACQLLRPEALPALGNDAIASLLMLANWHFVLNGISYFEKFEGYRMLEHFWSLALEEQFYMAWPLVVLAVAARWGRAGLGRFAAGLAFGSAVWMAWLAYTLGFPESMDINRVYFGTDTHAVGLLVGAALACSFARVKAYLRLRYQARRELIARLLAFCSLTGLLILLTQVAENHPLLYPLGFVVTSLCTAGLIFAFTISPSCGKVFDLQPLKWIGERSYGIYLWHWPVFALTRHGLDIDLSQDQTFLLRCLITLALAAISYHLIEVPMLSSRTPLINGNRQRLALFALSTAIVSGLSVFIIQTEQSDSLNHREMLLSSGAAPANETRRVEMQSMLQRYDLGSWRGGSQDVKAGASEVKENAQSAFAPNLEQPRRDWSAFLASAIANRTELGMKREADNLHATVPPTRESVHKATLAANDAVVPPSNVSAPPATSSTALSVRPVASTTTAVNPSNYTAITLFGDSVLLGARGLIERSMAEAAVHAEVGWQASDVLNTLQRVRESGELHPIVLIHLGTNGYVTEKQLRTILDMLRDRQRVLVVNTRVPKRWMAANNALIEAVVPTYRNTVLIDWFGISDSRSDYFVADGVHLTASGMRAFVAAVTSNTLIAQAR
;
A
#
# COMPACT_ATOMS: atom_id res chain seq x y z
N LYS A 1 0.98 37.55 82.45
CA LYS A 1 1.01 38.35 81.19
C LYS A 1 1.36 37.36 80.07
N GLY A 2 0.53 36.89 79.14
CA GLY A 2 -0.79 37.21 78.59
C GLY A 2 -0.71 36.76 77.11
N GLN A 3 -1.34 35.64 76.70
CA GLN A 3 -2.55 35.54 75.86
C GLN A 3 -2.58 36.30 74.51
N ASN A 4 -2.94 35.53 73.47
CA ASN A 4 -3.80 35.82 72.29
C ASN A 4 -3.44 36.90 71.26
N GLY A 5 -3.63 36.55 69.98
CA GLY A 5 -3.91 37.52 68.91
C GLY A 5 -3.75 37.00 67.47
N SER A 6 -4.84 36.62 66.83
CA SER A 6 -4.98 36.27 65.41
C SER A 6 -4.94 37.50 64.48
N ARG A 7 -4.45 37.35 63.23
CA ARG A 7 -4.89 38.07 62.00
C ARG A 7 -4.10 37.62 60.74
N PHE A 8 -4.81 37.04 59.75
CA PHE A 8 -4.48 37.16 58.31
C PHE A 8 -5.11 38.49 57.78
N PRO A 9 -4.84 39.05 56.57
CA PRO A 9 -4.30 38.42 55.35
C PRO A 9 -3.36 39.26 54.41
N ARG A 10 -2.89 38.57 53.34
CA ARG A 10 -2.67 39.02 51.94
C ARG A 10 -1.42 39.82 51.47
N THR A 11 -0.84 39.22 50.41
CA THR A 11 -0.27 39.79 49.16
C THR A 11 1.05 40.56 49.18
N SER A 12 2.07 39.98 48.54
CA SER A 12 2.57 40.41 47.21
C SER A 12 4.09 40.25 47.04
N THR A 13 4.46 39.58 45.93
CA THR A 13 5.67 39.78 45.11
C THR A 13 7.06 39.60 45.74
N THR A 14 7.52 38.34 45.72
CA THR A 14 8.94 38.00 45.66
C THR A 14 9.48 38.29 44.26
N ARG A 15 10.17 39.43 44.09
CA ARG A 15 11.22 39.57 43.05
C ARG A 15 12.54 39.17 43.71
N ILE A 16 12.98 37.93 43.48
CA ILE A 16 14.39 37.57 43.61
C ILE A 16 14.81 37.01 42.26
N THR A 17 15.41 37.90 41.47
CA THR A 17 16.28 37.59 40.34
C THR A 17 17.35 36.61 40.81
N CYS A 18 17.31 35.38 40.33
CA CYS A 18 18.42 34.44 40.46
C CYS A 18 18.90 34.07 39.06
N PHE A 19 20.00 34.73 38.67
CA PHE A 19 20.89 34.33 37.60
C PHE A 19 21.50 32.96 37.95
N LEU A 20 20.93 31.88 37.43
CA LEU A 20 21.59 30.58 37.30
C LEU A 20 21.21 30.00 35.93
N HIS A 21 21.82 30.59 34.90
CA HIS A 21 21.83 30.10 33.54
C HIS A 21 22.89 29.00 33.41
N ALA A 22 22.57 27.97 32.61
CA ALA A 22 23.45 26.98 31.98
C ALA A 22 23.67 25.59 32.64
N ASP A 23 23.80 25.44 33.96
CA ASP A 23 24.28 24.15 34.51
C ASP A 23 23.17 23.12 34.88
N SER A 24 21.95 23.56 35.17
CA SER A 24 20.81 22.66 35.46
C SER A 24 20.21 22.01 34.21
N PHE A 25 20.51 22.55 33.02
CA PHE A 25 20.10 22.02 31.72
C PHE A 25 21.00 20.88 31.21
N ASP A 26 22.25 20.78 31.70
CA ASP A 26 23.21 19.74 31.28
C ASP A 26 22.87 18.35 31.85
N LEU A 27 22.12 18.29 32.96
CA LEU A 27 21.64 17.04 33.57
C LEU A 27 20.47 16.41 32.81
N SER A 28 19.65 17.18 32.10
CA SER A 28 18.47 16.65 31.36
C SER A 28 18.86 15.98 30.04
N LEU A 29 19.92 16.46 29.37
CA LEU A 29 20.44 15.89 28.13
C LEU A 29 21.35 14.68 28.37
N LYS A 30 22.16 14.67 29.44
CA LYS A 30 22.84 13.44 29.92
C LYS A 30 21.83 12.39 30.41
N ALA A 31 20.67 12.80 30.93
CA ALA A 31 19.58 11.90 31.33
C ALA A 31 18.88 11.20 30.13
N LEU A 32 19.07 11.68 28.90
CA LEU A 32 18.56 11.04 27.67
C LEU A 32 19.55 10.05 27.05
N HIS A 33 20.85 10.21 27.33
CA HIS A 33 21.92 9.31 26.87
C HIS A 33 22.49 8.40 27.96
N SER A 34 21.95 8.41 29.17
CA SER A 34 22.36 7.45 30.20
C SER A 34 21.80 6.06 29.85
N PRO A 35 22.63 5.00 29.85
CA PRO A 35 22.21 3.63 29.53
C PRO A 35 21.04 3.08 30.38
N SER A 36 20.64 3.80 31.43
CA SER A 36 19.67 3.36 32.44
C SER A 36 18.19 3.67 32.14
N ARG A 37 17.83 4.27 30.99
CA ARG A 37 16.42 4.61 30.65
C ARG A 37 15.87 4.14 29.29
N ARG A 38 16.65 3.43 28.47
CA ARG A 38 16.17 2.84 27.20
C ARG A 38 15.31 1.61 27.50
N ILE A 39 14.15 1.48 26.87
CA ILE A 39 13.34 0.25 26.97
C ILE A 39 14.02 -0.79 26.06
N ALA A 40 14.60 -1.82 26.68
CA ALA A 40 15.20 -2.96 26.00
C ALA A 40 14.22 -3.55 24.97
N GLY A 41 14.73 -3.89 23.78
CA GLY A 41 13.99 -4.55 22.71
C GLY A 41 13.24 -3.64 21.73
N ILE A 42 13.09 -2.34 22.01
CA ILE A 42 12.41 -1.41 21.09
C ILE A 42 13.18 -1.28 19.76
N ASP A 43 14.51 -1.20 19.81
CA ASP A 43 15.32 -1.11 18.58
C ASP A 43 15.25 -2.42 17.78
N GLY A 44 15.30 -3.57 18.43
CA GLY A 44 15.11 -4.85 17.73
C GLY A 44 13.72 -5.00 17.11
N LEU A 45 12.68 -4.45 17.74
CA LEU A 45 11.34 -4.42 17.16
C LEU A 45 11.26 -3.48 15.93
N ARG A 46 11.94 -2.33 15.98
CA ARG A 46 12.12 -1.45 14.81
C ARG A 46 12.89 -2.15 13.68
N ALA A 47 13.89 -2.96 14.02
CA ALA A 47 14.63 -3.75 13.05
C ALA A 47 13.75 -4.79 12.36
N LEU A 48 12.97 -5.56 13.14
CA LEU A 48 12.01 -6.51 12.62
C LEU A 48 11.03 -5.84 11.63
N ALA A 49 10.51 -4.67 12.01
CA ALA A 49 9.58 -3.90 11.19
C ALA A 49 10.18 -3.48 9.85
N VAL A 50 11.38 -2.86 9.83
CA VAL A 50 12.00 -2.41 8.57
C VAL A 50 12.44 -3.59 7.69
N ILE A 51 12.92 -4.68 8.30
CA ILE A 51 13.25 -5.91 7.56
C ILE A 51 12.02 -6.45 6.86
N ALA A 52 10.87 -6.54 7.56
CA ALA A 52 9.62 -7.00 6.97
C ALA A 52 9.19 -6.12 5.78
N VAL A 53 9.28 -4.79 5.93
CA VAL A 53 9.00 -3.84 4.85
C VAL A 53 9.91 -4.06 3.65
N MET A 54 11.22 -4.26 3.86
CA MET A 54 12.15 -4.50 2.76
C MET A 54 11.88 -5.82 2.04
N VAL A 55 11.56 -6.89 2.79
CA VAL A 55 11.21 -8.19 2.19
C VAL A 55 9.91 -8.11 1.39
N PHE A 56 8.92 -7.34 1.87
CA PHE A 56 7.68 -7.10 1.12
C PHE A 56 7.95 -6.40 -0.21
N HIS A 57 8.71 -5.31 -0.22
CA HIS A 57 9.04 -4.57 -1.44
C HIS A 57 10.00 -5.33 -2.38
N ALA A 58 10.64 -6.39 -1.89
CA ALA A 58 11.44 -7.30 -2.71
C ALA A 58 10.61 -8.33 -3.47
N ASP A 59 9.29 -8.36 -3.25
CA ASP A 59 8.35 -9.32 -3.83
C ASP A 59 8.71 -10.78 -3.51
N VAL A 60 9.27 -11.02 -2.32
CA VAL A 60 9.66 -12.36 -1.86
C VAL A 60 8.45 -13.04 -1.21
N ALA A 61 8.18 -14.29 -1.60
CA ALA A 61 6.97 -15.02 -1.22
C ALA A 61 6.71 -15.12 0.30
N ILE A 62 7.75 -15.18 1.13
CA ILE A 62 7.63 -15.30 2.59
C ILE A 62 7.25 -13.98 3.29
N GLY A 63 7.25 -12.85 2.57
CA GLY A 63 7.04 -11.51 3.13
C GLY A 63 5.76 -10.82 2.67
N ARG A 64 4.72 -11.58 2.32
CA ARG A 64 3.44 -11.04 1.79
C ARG A 64 2.79 -10.00 2.69
N GLY A 65 2.94 -10.13 4.01
CA GLY A 65 2.41 -9.18 5.00
C GLY A 65 3.39 -8.13 5.49
N GLY A 66 4.58 -8.02 4.88
CA GLY A 66 5.64 -7.16 5.42
C GLY A 66 5.33 -5.66 5.41
N TYR A 67 4.34 -5.22 4.62
CA TYR A 67 3.80 -3.85 4.67
C TYR A 67 3.23 -3.48 6.05
N LEU A 68 2.72 -4.46 6.81
CA LEU A 68 2.27 -4.28 8.21
C LEU A 68 3.42 -3.92 9.16
N GLY A 69 4.68 -4.01 8.71
CA GLY A 69 5.82 -3.47 9.45
C GLY A 69 5.70 -1.95 9.70
N VAL A 70 5.01 -1.22 8.83
CA VAL A 70 4.72 0.22 9.04
C VAL A 70 3.84 0.43 10.28
N ASP A 71 2.81 -0.40 10.48
CA ASP A 71 1.97 -0.36 11.68
C ASP A 71 2.73 -0.64 12.98
N VAL A 72 3.76 -1.50 12.91
CA VAL A 72 4.66 -1.72 14.04
C VAL A 72 5.36 -0.40 14.41
N PHE A 73 5.83 0.37 13.42
CA PHE A 73 6.40 1.70 13.66
C PHE A 73 5.36 2.66 14.25
N PHE A 74 4.14 2.70 13.71
CA PHE A 74 3.06 3.54 14.24
C PHE A 74 2.77 3.28 15.72
N VAL A 75 2.68 2.02 16.16
CA VAL A 75 2.47 1.71 17.58
C VAL A 75 3.66 2.16 18.44
N ILE A 76 4.89 1.91 17.99
CA ILE A 76 6.10 2.36 18.72
C ILE A 76 6.10 3.89 18.85
N SER A 77 5.81 4.58 17.76
CA SER A 77 5.77 6.04 17.65
C SER A 77 4.73 6.67 18.56
N GLY A 78 3.49 6.17 18.52
CA GLY A 78 2.42 6.61 19.42
C GLY A 78 2.76 6.37 20.89
N PHE A 79 3.37 5.24 21.22
CA PHE A 79 3.82 4.93 22.58
C PHE A 79 4.93 5.86 23.08
N LEU A 80 5.96 6.09 22.27
CA LEU A 80 7.13 6.90 22.64
C LEU A 80 6.77 8.37 22.79
N ILE A 81 6.07 8.96 21.81
CA ILE A 81 5.70 10.38 21.86
C ILE A 81 4.74 10.64 23.02
N THR A 82 3.72 9.82 23.21
CA THR A 82 2.81 9.98 24.35
C THR A 82 3.54 9.83 25.68
N SER A 83 4.51 8.92 25.78
CA SER A 83 5.33 8.76 26.99
C SER A 83 6.22 9.96 27.28
N ILE A 84 6.72 10.65 26.26
CA ILE A 84 7.50 11.88 26.38
C ILE A 84 6.60 13.02 26.85
N LEU A 85 5.47 13.26 26.16
CA LEU A 85 4.53 14.33 26.50
C LEU A 85 3.97 14.20 27.91
N LEU A 86 3.60 12.98 28.32
CA LEU A 86 3.14 12.70 29.69
C LEU A 86 4.23 12.91 30.75
N ARG A 87 5.52 12.77 30.37
CA ARG A 87 6.64 13.03 31.28
C ARG A 87 6.85 14.52 31.46
N GLU A 88 6.89 15.28 30.36
CA GLU A 88 7.03 16.75 30.38
C GLU A 88 5.89 17.40 31.16
N LEU A 89 4.64 16.98 30.90
CA LEU A 89 3.48 17.48 31.65
C LEU A 89 3.58 17.20 33.15
N ARG A 90 4.25 16.10 33.54
CA ARG A 90 4.46 15.75 34.95
C ARG A 90 5.63 16.49 35.59
N SER A 91 6.73 16.70 34.86
CA SER A 91 7.91 17.40 35.38
C SER A 91 7.71 18.90 35.45
N ASP A 92 7.19 19.49 34.37
CA ASP A 92 7.25 20.93 34.12
C ASP A 92 5.86 21.59 34.17
N GLY A 93 4.79 20.77 34.25
CA GLY A 93 3.40 21.25 34.25
C GLY A 93 2.92 21.85 32.93
N ALA A 94 3.80 21.92 31.92
CA ALA A 94 3.54 22.44 30.59
C ALA A 94 4.29 21.63 29.53
N ILE A 95 3.87 21.75 28.27
CA ILE A 95 4.56 21.18 27.12
C ILE A 95 5.15 22.33 26.31
N SER A 96 6.47 22.33 26.12
CA SER A 96 7.14 23.29 25.24
C SER A 96 7.02 22.83 23.80
N PHE A 97 6.07 23.40 23.06
CA PHE A 97 5.85 23.07 21.65
C PHE A 97 7.08 23.38 20.79
N ALA A 98 7.74 24.50 21.03
CA ALA A 98 8.94 24.89 20.29
C ALA A 98 10.03 23.82 20.45
N ASP A 99 10.35 23.41 21.68
CA ASP A 99 11.38 22.40 21.92
C ASP A 99 10.96 21.02 21.41
N PHE A 100 9.67 20.68 21.51
CA PHE A 100 9.13 19.43 20.99
C PHE A 100 9.33 19.33 19.48
N PHE A 101 8.86 20.33 18.73
CA PHE A 101 8.97 20.35 17.27
C PHE A 101 10.41 20.53 16.82
N GLU A 102 11.24 21.28 17.54
CA GLU A 102 12.66 21.41 17.21
C GLU A 102 13.40 20.07 17.32
N ARG A 103 13.18 19.31 18.39
CA ARG A 103 13.80 17.97 18.53
C ARG A 103 13.31 17.02 17.45
N ARG A 104 12.04 17.10 17.06
CA ARG A 104 11.46 16.28 15.99
C ARG A 104 12.04 16.65 14.62
N ALA A 105 12.09 17.94 14.32
CA ALA A 105 12.72 18.54 13.16
C ALA A 105 14.15 18.02 12.96
N ARG A 106 15.01 18.12 13.99
CA ARG A 106 16.41 17.63 13.94
C ARG A 106 16.53 16.15 13.65
N ARG A 107 15.54 15.36 14.06
CA ARG A 107 15.55 13.91 13.91
C ARG A 107 15.12 13.46 12.52
N ILE A 108 14.27 14.23 11.84
CA ILE A 108 13.56 13.78 10.64
C ILE A 108 14.05 14.50 9.41
N MET A 109 13.97 15.82 9.44
CA MET A 109 14.19 16.66 8.28
C MET A 109 15.55 16.45 7.60
N PRO A 110 16.68 16.25 8.30
CA PRO A 110 17.98 16.06 7.65
C PRO A 110 18.04 14.83 6.73
N ALA A 111 17.65 13.65 7.23
CA ALA A 111 17.69 12.42 6.43
C ALA A 111 16.63 12.46 5.31
N MET A 112 15.46 13.03 5.62
CA MET A 112 14.38 13.23 4.66
C MET A 112 14.83 14.06 3.45
N LEU A 113 15.47 15.21 3.68
CA LEU A 113 16.00 16.02 2.59
C LEU A 113 17.11 15.31 1.82
N ALA A 114 17.99 14.59 2.52
CA ALA A 114 19.06 13.84 1.89
C ALA A 114 18.51 12.79 0.91
N VAL A 115 17.44 12.10 1.30
CA VAL A 115 16.77 11.10 0.46
C VAL A 115 16.04 11.75 -0.70
N ILE A 116 15.29 12.84 -0.50
CA ILE A 116 14.61 13.54 -1.60
C ILE A 116 15.64 14.07 -2.61
N GLY A 117 16.68 14.75 -2.16
CA GLY A 117 17.73 15.28 -3.02
C GLY A 117 18.55 14.19 -3.71
N GLY A 118 18.93 13.14 -2.97
CA GLY A 118 19.64 11.98 -3.53
C GLY A 118 18.81 11.22 -4.55
N THR A 119 17.51 11.09 -4.31
CA THR A 119 16.55 10.47 -5.25
C THR A 119 16.39 11.32 -6.51
N ALA A 120 16.29 12.65 -6.37
CA ALA A 120 16.24 13.55 -7.52
C ALA A 120 17.50 13.48 -8.38
N LEU A 121 18.68 13.45 -7.76
CA LEU A 121 19.94 13.27 -8.46
C LEU A 121 20.00 11.90 -9.16
N ALA A 122 19.61 10.82 -8.47
CA ALA A 122 19.58 9.49 -9.05
C ALA A 122 18.60 9.40 -10.24
N CYS A 123 17.42 10.02 -10.14
CA CYS A 123 16.47 10.09 -11.26
C CYS A 123 17.04 10.90 -12.41
N GLN A 124 17.68 12.04 -12.16
CA GLN A 124 18.32 12.81 -13.24
C GLN A 124 19.37 12.02 -14.01
N LEU A 125 20.12 11.15 -13.32
CA LEU A 125 21.18 10.34 -13.95
C LEU A 125 20.66 9.07 -14.62
N LEU A 126 19.65 8.43 -14.03
CA LEU A 126 19.22 7.08 -14.41
C LEU A 126 17.86 7.05 -15.11
N ARG A 127 16.93 7.94 -14.73
CA ARG A 127 15.51 7.96 -15.15
C ARG A 127 14.95 9.39 -15.25
N PRO A 128 15.44 10.23 -16.18
CA PRO A 128 15.04 11.64 -16.27
C PRO A 128 13.53 11.83 -16.46
N GLU A 129 12.86 10.87 -17.10
CA GLU A 129 11.42 10.88 -17.34
C GLU A 129 10.57 10.79 -16.05
N ALA A 130 11.16 10.37 -14.93
CA ALA A 130 10.47 10.30 -13.64
C ALA A 130 10.47 11.65 -12.87
N LEU A 131 11.25 12.64 -13.33
CA LEU A 131 11.44 13.92 -12.61
C LEU A 131 10.15 14.75 -12.43
N PRO A 132 9.24 14.86 -13.42
CA PRO A 132 8.01 15.63 -13.24
C PRO A 132 7.10 15.07 -12.13
N ALA A 133 6.92 13.75 -12.10
CA ALA A 133 6.15 13.08 -11.05
C ALA A 133 6.84 13.21 -9.68
N LEU A 134 8.17 13.06 -9.65
CA LEU A 134 8.98 13.23 -8.44
C LEU A 134 8.85 14.63 -7.82
N GLY A 135 8.78 15.68 -8.63
CA GLY A 135 8.66 17.06 -8.14
C GLY A 135 7.40 17.27 -7.30
N ASN A 136 6.24 16.79 -7.78
CA ASN A 136 4.97 16.88 -7.05
C ASN A 136 4.99 16.03 -5.77
N ASP A 137 5.52 14.81 -5.86
CA ASP A 137 5.63 13.91 -4.70
C ASP A 137 6.58 14.49 -3.64
N ALA A 138 7.67 15.14 -4.06
CA ALA A 138 8.63 15.79 -3.18
C ALA A 138 7.99 16.98 -2.45
N ILE A 139 7.24 17.84 -3.15
CA ILE A 139 6.52 18.96 -2.51
C ILE A 139 5.52 18.43 -1.49
N ALA A 140 4.69 17.45 -1.86
CA ALA A 140 3.72 16.85 -0.95
C ALA A 140 4.41 16.20 0.27
N SER A 141 5.55 15.54 0.05
CA SER A 141 6.37 14.94 1.10
C SER A 141 6.95 16.00 2.05
N LEU A 142 7.50 17.10 1.54
CA LEU A 142 8.04 18.20 2.33
C LEU A 142 6.96 18.88 3.18
N LEU A 143 5.74 18.96 2.66
CA LEU A 143 4.59 19.52 3.37
C LEU A 143 3.92 18.55 4.35
N MET A 144 4.42 17.31 4.47
CA MET A 144 3.79 16.23 5.25
C MET A 144 2.35 15.91 4.82
N LEU A 145 2.09 15.98 3.51
CA LEU A 145 0.79 15.74 2.87
C LEU A 145 0.83 14.65 1.80
N ALA A 146 1.94 13.89 1.70
CA ALA A 146 2.12 12.83 0.70
C ALA A 146 0.95 11.84 0.64
N ASN A 147 0.44 11.39 1.80
CA ASN A 147 -0.67 10.45 1.85
C ASN A 147 -1.95 11.00 1.20
N TRP A 148 -2.31 12.26 1.44
CA TRP A 148 -3.47 12.89 0.81
C TRP A 148 -3.22 13.25 -0.66
N HIS A 149 -1.99 13.62 -1.02
CA HIS A 149 -1.61 13.79 -2.41
C HIS A 149 -1.85 12.50 -3.20
N PHE A 150 -1.47 11.33 -2.65
CA PHE A 150 -1.68 10.05 -3.32
C PHE A 150 -3.15 9.65 -3.41
N VAL A 151 -3.96 9.95 -2.39
CA VAL A 151 -5.42 9.77 -2.45
C VAL A 151 -6.04 10.62 -3.56
N LEU A 152 -5.69 11.90 -3.62
CA LEU A 152 -6.31 12.85 -4.57
C LEU A 152 -5.91 12.59 -6.03
N ASN A 153 -4.77 11.94 -6.25
CA ASN A 153 -4.28 11.60 -7.60
C ASN A 153 -4.56 10.14 -7.98
N GLY A 154 -5.36 9.40 -7.18
CA GLY A 154 -5.75 8.02 -7.50
C GLY A 154 -4.61 7.01 -7.45
N ILE A 155 -3.51 7.30 -6.76
CA ILE A 155 -2.30 6.45 -6.74
C ILE A 155 -2.48 5.31 -5.75
N SER A 156 -2.60 4.08 -6.24
CA SER A 156 -2.82 2.90 -5.40
C SER A 156 -1.52 2.29 -4.86
N TYR A 157 -1.42 2.14 -3.53
CA TYR A 157 -0.22 1.61 -2.86
C TYR A 157 0.18 0.19 -3.28
N PHE A 158 -0.80 -0.64 -3.59
CA PHE A 158 -0.58 -2.06 -3.88
C PHE A 158 -0.45 -2.34 -5.39
N GLU A 159 -0.55 -1.32 -6.23
CA GLU A 159 -0.42 -1.46 -7.68
C GLU A 159 1.03 -1.25 -8.10
N LYS A 160 1.72 -2.37 -8.35
CA LYS A 160 3.17 -2.41 -8.62
C LYS A 160 3.58 -1.90 -10.01
N PHE A 161 2.65 -1.49 -10.88
CA PHE A 161 2.93 -1.38 -12.33
C PHE A 161 2.86 0.03 -12.93
N GLU A 162 2.40 1.03 -12.20
CA GLU A 162 2.47 2.43 -12.67
C GLU A 162 3.81 3.07 -12.30
N GLY A 163 4.86 2.75 -13.07
CA GLY A 163 6.07 3.57 -13.13
C GLY A 163 6.63 4.02 -11.77
N TYR A 164 6.79 3.10 -10.82
CA TYR A 164 7.25 3.28 -9.43
C TYR A 164 7.59 4.72 -9.03
N ARG A 165 6.63 5.36 -8.35
CA ARG A 165 6.83 6.68 -7.75
C ARG A 165 7.89 6.62 -6.67
N MET A 166 8.96 7.40 -6.82
CA MET A 166 10.19 7.23 -6.05
C MET A 166 10.05 7.60 -4.57
N LEU A 167 9.00 8.32 -4.18
CA LEU A 167 8.78 8.80 -2.81
C LEU A 167 7.48 8.26 -2.18
N GLU A 168 6.89 7.21 -2.75
CA GLU A 168 5.59 6.68 -2.28
C GLU A 168 5.55 6.37 -0.78
N HIS A 169 6.57 5.68 -0.25
CA HIS A 169 6.70 5.36 1.18
C HIS A 169 6.62 6.57 2.15
N PHE A 170 6.73 7.82 1.67
CA PHE A 170 6.55 9.02 2.50
C PHE A 170 5.10 9.21 2.98
N TRP A 171 4.13 8.49 2.43
CA TRP A 171 2.75 8.50 2.94
C TRP A 171 2.68 8.22 4.44
N SER A 172 3.48 7.26 4.92
CA SER A 172 3.47 6.84 6.31
C SER A 172 4.09 7.89 7.22
N LEU A 173 5.17 8.54 6.75
CA LEU A 173 5.84 9.63 7.44
C LEU A 173 4.92 10.85 7.57
N ALA A 174 4.23 11.22 6.48
CA ALA A 174 3.24 12.30 6.48
C ALA A 174 2.14 12.06 7.53
N LEU A 175 1.60 10.84 7.57
CA LEU A 175 0.60 10.44 8.56
C LEU A 175 1.14 10.53 10.00
N GLU A 176 2.36 10.04 10.23
CA GLU A 176 3.03 10.10 11.55
C GLU A 176 3.22 11.55 12.01
N GLU A 177 3.68 12.45 11.14
CA GLU A 177 3.91 13.86 11.46
C GLU A 177 2.60 14.62 11.68
N GLN A 178 1.54 14.35 10.91
CA GLN A 178 0.20 14.89 11.19
C GLN A 178 -0.27 14.52 12.61
N PHE A 179 -0.03 13.28 13.03
CA PHE A 179 -0.31 12.87 14.40
C PHE A 179 0.53 13.66 15.42
N TYR A 180 1.80 13.96 15.16
CA TYR A 180 2.61 14.76 16.10
C TYR A 180 2.26 16.23 16.14
N MET A 181 1.66 16.77 15.09
CA MET A 181 1.12 18.12 15.11
C MET A 181 -0.14 18.18 15.98
N ALA A 182 -1.05 17.20 15.84
CA ALA A 182 -2.32 17.19 16.54
C ALA A 182 -2.23 16.67 17.99
N TRP A 183 -1.46 15.61 18.23
CA TRP A 183 -1.50 14.84 19.46
C TRP A 183 -1.07 15.61 20.72
N PRO A 184 -0.03 16.47 20.71
CA PRO A 184 0.32 17.27 21.89
C PRO A 184 -0.84 18.17 22.35
N LEU A 185 -1.61 18.74 21.42
CA LEU A 185 -2.81 19.54 21.74
C LEU A 185 -3.88 18.68 22.41
N VAL A 186 -4.11 17.46 21.89
CA VAL A 186 -5.03 16.48 22.48
C VAL A 186 -4.56 16.09 23.88
N VAL A 187 -3.27 15.81 24.07
CA VAL A 187 -2.71 15.47 25.38
C VAL A 187 -2.97 16.60 26.37
N LEU A 188 -2.70 17.86 26.02
CA LEU A 188 -2.97 18.99 26.90
C LEU A 188 -4.46 19.10 27.25
N ALA A 189 -5.34 19.12 26.25
CA ALA A 189 -6.77 19.32 26.46
C ALA A 189 -7.39 18.18 27.30
N VAL A 190 -7.07 16.94 26.95
CA VAL A 190 -7.69 15.74 27.52
C VAL A 190 -7.06 15.37 28.87
N ALA A 191 -5.73 15.44 28.99
CA ALA A 191 -5.06 15.12 30.26
C ALA A 191 -5.34 16.20 31.32
N ALA A 192 -5.48 17.48 30.95
CA ALA A 192 -5.88 18.52 31.89
C ALA A 192 -7.29 18.27 32.46
N ARG A 193 -8.22 17.77 31.63
CA ARG A 193 -9.63 17.61 32.03
C ARG A 193 -9.95 16.27 32.70
N TRP A 194 -9.33 15.18 32.24
CA TRP A 194 -9.65 13.81 32.66
C TRP A 194 -8.42 13.01 33.13
N GLY A 195 -7.26 13.66 33.24
CA GLY A 195 -6.02 13.05 33.69
C GLY A 195 -5.48 12.00 32.70
N ARG A 196 -4.39 11.37 33.11
CA ARG A 196 -3.70 10.34 32.32
C ARG A 196 -4.58 9.13 31.96
N ALA A 197 -5.47 8.71 32.87
CA ALA A 197 -6.38 7.60 32.62
C ALA A 197 -7.54 7.98 31.67
N GLY A 198 -8.00 9.23 31.72
CA GLY A 198 -8.94 9.77 30.74
C GLY A 198 -8.33 9.81 29.34
N LEU A 199 -7.11 10.31 29.21
CA LEU A 199 -6.37 10.32 27.94
C LEU A 199 -6.21 8.91 27.35
N GLY A 200 -5.88 7.91 28.17
CA GLY A 200 -5.76 6.53 27.71
C GLY A 200 -7.07 5.95 27.16
N ARG A 201 -8.20 6.22 27.84
CA ARG A 201 -9.54 5.81 27.37
C ARG A 201 -9.93 6.57 26.10
N PHE A 202 -9.60 7.85 26.00
CA PHE A 202 -9.85 8.65 24.82
C PHE A 202 -9.06 8.13 23.61
N ALA A 203 -7.76 7.87 23.79
CA ALA A 203 -6.91 7.25 22.76
C ALA A 203 -7.46 5.88 22.30
N ALA A 204 -7.87 5.03 23.23
CA ALA A 204 -8.46 3.73 22.91
C ALA A 204 -9.81 3.86 22.17
N GLY A 205 -10.65 4.83 22.56
CA GLY A 205 -11.90 5.13 21.86
C GLY A 205 -11.68 5.63 20.43
N LEU A 206 -10.70 6.51 20.23
CA LEU A 206 -10.30 6.96 18.88
C LEU A 206 -9.72 5.81 18.06
N ALA A 207 -8.89 4.93 18.65
CA ALA A 207 -8.34 3.77 17.96
C ALA A 207 -9.47 2.83 17.49
N PHE A 208 -10.46 2.59 18.35
CA PHE A 208 -11.64 1.79 18.01
C PHE A 208 -12.46 2.46 16.90
N GLY A 209 -12.71 3.77 17.01
CA GLY A 209 -13.42 4.54 15.99
C GLY A 209 -12.71 4.50 14.62
N SER A 210 -11.39 4.68 14.61
CA SER A 210 -10.55 4.59 13.41
C SER A 210 -10.60 3.20 12.77
N ALA A 211 -10.54 2.13 13.59
CA ALA A 211 -10.63 0.75 13.11
C ALA A 211 -12.01 0.42 12.52
N VAL A 212 -13.09 0.82 13.21
CA VAL A 212 -14.46 0.64 12.71
C VAL A 212 -14.67 1.43 11.42
N TRP A 213 -14.14 2.66 11.37
CA TRP A 213 -14.22 3.50 10.18
C TRP A 213 -13.47 2.89 8.99
N MET A 214 -12.25 2.39 9.21
CA MET A 214 -11.47 1.65 8.21
C MET A 214 -12.23 0.43 7.68
N ALA A 215 -12.77 -0.40 8.59
CA ALA A 215 -13.52 -1.60 8.22
C ALA A 215 -14.79 -1.26 7.41
N TRP A 216 -15.53 -0.24 7.84
CA TRP A 216 -16.74 0.21 7.17
C TRP A 216 -16.42 0.77 5.78
N LEU A 217 -15.41 1.64 5.67
CA LEU A 217 -15.03 2.25 4.39
C LEU A 217 -14.47 1.22 3.40
N ALA A 218 -13.68 0.25 3.88
CA ALA A 218 -13.22 -0.86 3.04
C ALA A 218 -14.40 -1.67 2.49
N TYR A 219 -15.38 -1.99 3.33
CA TYR A 219 -16.56 -2.74 2.92
C TYR A 219 -17.41 -1.98 1.90
N THR A 220 -17.66 -0.68 2.11
CA THR A 220 -18.48 0.13 1.20
C THR A 220 -17.82 0.37 -0.15
N LEU A 221 -16.48 0.39 -0.19
CA LEU A 221 -15.69 0.45 -1.41
C LEU A 221 -15.48 -0.92 -2.07
N GLY A 222 -16.10 -1.99 -1.55
CA GLY A 222 -16.15 -3.30 -2.18
C GLY A 222 -14.94 -4.19 -1.90
N PHE A 223 -14.14 -3.94 -0.86
CA PHE A 223 -13.07 -4.84 -0.44
C PHE A 223 -13.65 -6.19 0.06
N PRO A 224 -13.04 -7.36 -0.28
CA PRO A 224 -11.79 -7.57 -1.03
C PRO A 224 -11.97 -7.74 -2.54
N GLU A 225 -13.16 -7.48 -3.09
CA GLU A 225 -13.44 -7.66 -4.52
C GLU A 225 -12.88 -6.52 -5.37
N SER A 226 -12.89 -5.29 -4.83
CA SER A 226 -12.25 -4.09 -5.39
C SER A 226 -10.89 -3.84 -4.73
N MET A 227 -9.88 -3.50 -5.55
CA MET A 227 -8.56 -3.06 -5.09
C MET A 227 -8.38 -1.53 -5.10
N ASP A 228 -9.39 -0.77 -5.51
CA ASP A 228 -9.39 0.70 -5.38
C ASP A 228 -9.72 1.10 -3.94
N ILE A 229 -8.79 0.80 -3.04
CA ILE A 229 -8.89 1.02 -1.59
C ILE A 229 -7.84 2.00 -1.10
N ASN A 230 -7.26 2.77 -2.02
CA ASN A 230 -6.23 3.78 -1.77
C ASN A 230 -6.64 4.73 -0.64
N ARG A 231 -7.85 5.30 -0.72
CA ARG A 231 -8.40 6.19 0.33
C ARG A 231 -8.46 5.53 1.72
N VAL A 232 -8.73 4.24 1.78
CA VAL A 232 -8.78 3.49 3.05
C VAL A 232 -7.37 3.29 3.59
N TYR A 233 -6.41 2.99 2.72
CA TYR A 233 -5.04 2.70 3.11
C TYR A 233 -4.26 3.97 3.48
N PHE A 234 -4.32 5.05 2.71
CA PHE A 234 -3.57 6.28 3.01
C PHE A 234 -4.29 7.27 3.95
N GLY A 235 -5.57 7.03 4.26
CA GLY A 235 -6.35 7.91 5.13
C GLY A 235 -5.79 7.99 6.55
N THR A 236 -5.46 9.20 7.01
CA THR A 236 -5.02 9.43 8.40
C THR A 236 -6.09 8.99 9.41
N ASP A 237 -7.35 9.19 9.06
CA ASP A 237 -8.53 8.82 9.85
C ASP A 237 -8.74 7.31 9.95
N THR A 238 -8.47 6.56 8.89
CA THR A 238 -8.60 5.10 8.83
C THR A 238 -7.37 4.39 9.40
N HIS A 239 -6.16 4.92 9.20
CA HIS A 239 -4.91 4.26 9.58
C HIS A 239 -4.30 4.72 10.93
N ALA A 240 -4.96 5.60 11.69
CA ALA A 240 -4.46 6.07 12.98
C ALA A 240 -4.44 5.00 14.09
N VAL A 241 -5.03 3.82 13.87
CA VAL A 241 -5.18 2.74 14.87
C VAL A 241 -3.88 2.44 15.59
N GLY A 242 -2.77 2.20 14.85
CA GLY A 242 -1.48 1.86 15.45
C GLY A 242 -0.96 2.94 16.40
N LEU A 243 -0.94 4.20 15.94
CA LEU A 243 -0.51 5.36 16.73
C LEU A 243 -1.34 5.50 18.02
N LEU A 244 -2.66 5.37 17.90
CA LEU A 244 -3.59 5.54 19.01
C LEU A 244 -3.54 4.37 20.01
N VAL A 245 -3.34 3.14 19.55
CA VAL A 245 -3.09 1.97 20.40
C VAL A 245 -1.79 2.16 21.20
N GLY A 246 -0.72 2.61 20.55
CA GLY A 246 0.54 2.96 21.21
C GLY A 246 0.36 4.04 22.28
N ALA A 247 -0.40 5.09 21.96
CA ALA A 247 -0.71 6.17 22.88
C ALA A 247 -1.55 5.70 24.10
N ALA A 248 -2.55 4.84 23.87
CA ALA A 248 -3.34 4.22 24.94
C ALA A 248 -2.47 3.35 25.85
N LEU A 249 -1.55 2.57 25.28
CA LEU A 249 -0.58 1.77 26.03
C LEU A 249 0.33 2.66 26.90
N ALA A 250 0.83 3.77 26.36
CA ALA A 250 1.62 4.73 27.13
C ALA A 250 0.86 5.26 28.35
N CYS A 251 -0.44 5.52 28.21
CA CYS A 251 -1.32 6.00 29.28
C CYS A 251 -1.67 4.95 30.34
N SER A 252 -1.49 3.65 30.07
CA SER A 252 -1.82 2.57 31.00
C SER A 252 -0.59 1.95 31.68
N PHE A 253 0.59 1.96 31.04
CA PHE A 253 1.73 1.12 31.46
C PHE A 253 2.23 1.37 32.90
N ALA A 254 2.31 2.63 33.36
CA ALA A 254 2.84 2.94 34.70
C ALA A 254 1.98 2.37 35.84
N ARG A 255 0.65 2.36 35.67
CA ARG A 255 -0.31 1.81 36.65
C ARG A 255 -0.22 0.29 36.67
N VAL A 256 -0.20 -0.34 35.49
CA VAL A 256 -0.14 -1.80 35.38
C VAL A 256 1.21 -2.34 35.88
N LYS A 257 2.32 -1.65 35.57
CA LYS A 257 3.66 -1.99 36.09
C LYS A 257 3.73 -1.91 37.62
N ALA A 258 3.12 -0.89 38.23
CA ALA A 258 3.05 -0.79 39.69
C ALA A 258 2.21 -1.92 40.30
N TYR A 259 1.04 -2.21 39.73
CA TYR A 259 0.17 -3.30 40.17
C TYR A 259 0.85 -4.68 40.10
N LEU A 260 1.48 -5.01 38.97
CA LEU A 260 2.17 -6.29 38.77
C LEU A 260 3.43 -6.43 39.64
N ARG A 261 4.10 -5.33 39.97
CA ARG A 261 5.25 -5.32 40.90
C ARG A 261 4.83 -5.71 42.32
N LEU A 262 3.66 -5.27 42.78
CA LEU A 262 3.22 -5.44 44.16
C LEU A 262 2.65 -6.83 44.46
N ARG A 263 2.12 -7.56 43.46
CA ARG A 263 1.27 -8.73 43.71
C ARG A 263 1.81 -10.07 43.19
N TYR A 264 2.71 -10.09 42.21
CA TYR A 264 3.08 -11.34 41.51
C TYR A 264 4.53 -11.38 40.96
N GLN A 265 5.54 -11.17 41.80
CA GLN A 265 6.94 -11.05 41.34
C GLN A 265 7.43 -12.27 40.53
N ALA A 266 7.13 -13.51 40.95
CA ALA A 266 7.54 -14.72 40.24
C ALA A 266 6.68 -15.02 38.99
N ARG A 267 5.35 -14.81 39.06
CA ARG A 267 4.45 -15.06 37.91
C ARG A 267 4.54 -13.99 36.82
N ARG A 268 5.03 -12.80 37.16
CA ARG A 268 5.22 -11.68 36.22
C ARG A 268 6.16 -12.04 35.07
N GLU A 269 7.25 -12.75 35.35
CA GLU A 269 8.21 -13.15 34.30
C GLU A 269 7.59 -14.15 33.33
N LEU A 270 6.88 -15.15 33.85
CA LEU A 270 6.18 -16.14 33.02
C LEU A 270 5.09 -15.47 32.16
N ILE A 271 4.25 -14.61 32.75
CA ILE A 271 3.21 -13.87 32.02
C ILE A 271 3.84 -13.01 30.91
N ALA A 272 4.94 -12.33 31.21
CA ALA A 272 5.64 -11.50 30.22
C ALA A 272 6.20 -12.34 29.06
N ARG A 273 6.80 -13.50 29.36
CA ARG A 273 7.34 -14.41 28.34
C ARG A 273 6.24 -15.00 27.47
N LEU A 274 5.13 -15.46 28.06
CA LEU A 274 3.98 -15.98 27.32
C LEU A 274 3.36 -14.89 26.44
N LEU A 275 3.17 -13.68 26.97
CA LEU A 275 2.65 -12.56 26.20
C LEU A 275 3.61 -12.19 25.05
N ALA A 276 4.91 -12.10 25.31
CA ALA A 276 5.90 -11.82 24.29
C ALA A 276 5.90 -12.90 23.21
N PHE A 277 5.85 -14.18 23.59
CA PHE A 277 5.80 -15.30 22.66
C PHE A 277 4.53 -15.26 21.79
N CYS A 278 3.35 -15.17 22.40
CA CYS A 278 2.09 -15.11 21.66
C CYS A 278 2.02 -13.88 20.74
N SER A 279 2.49 -12.73 21.23
CA SER A 279 2.50 -11.49 20.45
C SER A 279 3.50 -11.54 19.30
N LEU A 280 4.70 -12.09 19.53
CA LEU A 280 5.71 -12.28 18.48
C LEU A 280 5.23 -13.27 17.42
N THR A 281 4.70 -14.42 17.83
CA THR A 281 4.18 -15.44 16.91
C THR A 281 3.03 -14.89 16.08
N GLY A 282 2.07 -14.20 16.72
CA GLY A 282 0.98 -13.53 16.00
C GLY A 282 1.50 -12.50 15.01
N LEU A 283 2.46 -11.66 15.42
CA LEU A 283 3.07 -10.66 14.55
C LEU A 283 3.81 -11.30 13.36
N LEU A 284 4.60 -12.34 13.60
CA LEU A 284 5.34 -13.05 12.53
C LEU A 284 4.38 -13.72 11.54
N ILE A 285 3.28 -14.31 12.01
CA ILE A 285 2.24 -14.87 11.13
C ILE A 285 1.64 -13.75 10.26
N LEU A 286 1.29 -12.61 10.85
CA LEU A 286 0.75 -11.47 10.11
C LEU A 286 1.75 -10.97 9.04
N LEU A 287 3.00 -10.74 9.43
CA LEU A 287 4.05 -10.22 8.54
C LEU A 287 4.43 -11.17 7.41
N THR A 288 4.20 -12.48 7.56
CA THR A 288 4.62 -13.48 6.56
C THR A 288 3.47 -14.04 5.73
N GLN A 289 2.25 -14.10 6.27
CA GLN A 289 1.14 -14.83 5.66
C GLN A 289 -0.04 -13.96 5.19
N VAL A 290 -0.23 -12.77 5.77
CA VAL A 290 -1.40 -11.93 5.42
C VAL A 290 -1.08 -11.08 4.21
N ALA A 291 -1.62 -11.45 3.06
CA ALA A 291 -1.54 -10.66 1.83
C ALA A 291 -2.49 -9.45 1.85
N GLU A 292 -2.20 -8.48 0.99
CA GLU A 292 -2.93 -7.22 0.81
C GLU A 292 -4.42 -7.41 0.43
N ASN A 293 -4.76 -8.53 -0.21
CA ASN A 293 -6.13 -8.87 -0.60
C ASN A 293 -6.86 -9.77 0.42
N HIS A 294 -6.26 -10.03 1.59
CA HIS A 294 -6.86 -10.92 2.58
C HIS A 294 -8.16 -10.31 3.14
N PRO A 295 -9.31 -11.02 3.13
CA PRO A 295 -10.61 -10.45 3.49
C PRO A 295 -10.68 -9.85 4.91
N LEU A 296 -9.88 -10.36 5.84
CA LEU A 296 -9.83 -9.88 7.22
C LEU A 296 -8.80 -8.76 7.45
N LEU A 297 -8.07 -8.29 6.43
CA LEU A 297 -7.03 -7.28 6.59
C LEU A 297 -7.56 -5.97 7.17
N TYR A 298 -8.52 -5.33 6.51
CA TYR A 298 -9.09 -4.05 6.94
C TYR A 298 -10.00 -4.17 8.17
N PRO A 299 -10.82 -5.24 8.31
CA PRO A 299 -11.62 -5.43 9.52
C PRO A 299 -10.79 -5.72 10.79
N LEU A 300 -9.70 -6.48 10.67
CA LEU A 300 -8.98 -7.03 11.82
C LEU A 300 -7.46 -6.98 11.70
N GLY A 301 -6.87 -7.18 10.53
CA GLY A 301 -5.41 -7.31 10.33
C GLY A 301 -4.59 -6.18 10.94
N PHE A 302 -4.92 -4.92 10.65
CA PHE A 302 -4.23 -3.75 11.22
C PHE A 302 -4.41 -3.64 12.75
N VAL A 303 -5.61 -3.98 13.25
CA VAL A 303 -5.92 -4.00 14.69
C VAL A 303 -5.09 -5.07 15.40
N VAL A 304 -5.07 -6.30 14.88
CA VAL A 304 -4.32 -7.41 15.49
C VAL A 304 -2.82 -7.13 15.42
N THR A 305 -2.31 -6.58 14.32
CA THR A 305 -0.91 -6.13 14.22
C THR A 305 -0.58 -5.11 15.31
N SER A 306 -1.47 -4.14 15.50
CA SER A 306 -1.31 -3.09 16.52
C SER A 306 -1.31 -3.67 17.94
N LEU A 307 -2.19 -4.63 18.22
CA LEU A 307 -2.31 -5.28 19.53
C LEU A 307 -1.14 -6.23 19.81
N CYS A 308 -0.67 -7.00 18.84
CA CYS A 308 0.54 -7.82 18.97
C CYS A 308 1.76 -6.93 19.26
N THR A 309 1.92 -5.82 18.53
CA THR A 309 3.00 -4.87 18.77
C THR A 309 2.91 -4.25 20.16
N ALA A 310 1.71 -3.81 20.58
CA ALA A 310 1.49 -3.29 21.92
C ALA A 310 1.75 -4.34 23.01
N GLY A 311 1.41 -5.60 22.76
CA GLY A 311 1.69 -6.75 23.63
C GLY A 311 3.19 -6.98 23.82
N LEU A 312 3.99 -6.88 22.75
CA LEU A 312 5.45 -6.95 22.81
C LEU A 312 6.04 -5.79 23.62
N ILE A 313 5.66 -4.55 23.31
CA ILE A 313 6.12 -3.36 24.05
C ILE A 313 5.76 -3.51 25.52
N PHE A 314 4.53 -3.92 25.83
CA PHE A 314 4.10 -4.14 27.20
C PHE A 314 4.96 -5.22 27.89
N ALA A 315 5.17 -6.37 27.24
CA ALA A 315 6.02 -7.44 27.75
C ALA A 315 7.45 -6.96 28.05
N PHE A 316 8.08 -6.20 27.15
CA PHE A 316 9.42 -5.64 27.36
C PHE A 316 9.49 -4.69 28.57
N THR A 317 8.43 -3.92 28.81
CA THR A 317 8.40 -2.98 29.96
C THR A 317 8.19 -3.66 31.31
N ILE A 318 7.49 -4.81 31.33
CA ILE A 318 7.25 -5.62 32.53
C ILE A 318 8.35 -6.67 32.74
N SER A 319 9.10 -7.09 31.72
CA SER A 319 10.21 -8.04 31.83
C SER A 319 11.34 -7.62 30.87
N PRO A 320 12.37 -6.93 31.37
CA PRO A 320 13.49 -6.51 30.52
C PRO A 320 14.24 -7.68 29.85
N SER A 321 14.21 -8.89 30.42
CA SER A 321 14.78 -10.10 29.82
C SER A 321 14.14 -10.45 28.47
N CYS A 322 12.82 -10.21 28.33
CA CYS A 322 12.14 -10.41 27.05
C CYS A 322 12.66 -9.44 25.98
N GLY A 323 12.92 -8.19 26.36
CA GLY A 323 13.47 -7.17 25.44
C GLY A 323 14.93 -7.42 25.07
N LYS A 324 15.75 -7.93 25.99
CA LYS A 324 17.18 -8.20 25.74
C LYS A 324 17.44 -9.18 24.60
N VAL A 325 16.53 -10.12 24.35
CA VAL A 325 16.62 -11.05 23.20
C VAL A 325 16.59 -10.29 21.87
N PHE A 326 15.87 -9.16 21.82
CA PHE A 326 15.80 -8.28 20.66
C PHE A 326 16.95 -7.26 20.59
N ASP A 327 17.76 -7.14 21.65
CA ASP A 327 18.91 -6.23 21.70
C ASP A 327 20.20 -6.87 21.17
N LEU A 328 20.11 -8.00 20.44
CA LEU A 328 21.25 -8.57 19.72
C LEU A 328 21.89 -7.51 18.81
N GLN A 329 23.22 -7.46 18.79
CA GLN A 329 23.96 -6.38 18.15
C GLN A 329 23.55 -6.09 16.70
N PRO A 330 23.31 -7.08 15.82
CA PRO A 330 22.84 -6.82 14.46
C PRO A 330 21.46 -6.16 14.41
N LEU A 331 20.49 -6.69 15.16
CA LEU A 331 19.14 -6.14 15.22
C LEU A 331 19.15 -4.74 15.83
N LYS A 332 19.93 -4.52 16.88
CA LYS A 332 20.08 -3.19 17.47
C LYS A 332 20.68 -2.20 16.48
N TRP A 333 21.71 -2.59 15.73
CA TRP A 333 22.35 -1.72 14.74
C TRP A 333 21.37 -1.31 13.63
N ILE A 334 20.58 -2.27 13.12
CA ILE A 334 19.52 -2.02 12.13
C ILE A 334 18.44 -1.13 12.74
N GLY A 335 18.00 -1.44 13.96
CA GLY A 335 16.95 -0.73 14.68
C GLY A 335 17.26 0.75 14.94
N GLU A 336 18.50 1.03 15.30
CA GLU A 336 19.02 2.40 15.49
C GLU A 336 19.02 3.22 14.20
N ARG A 337 19.17 2.56 13.05
CA ARG A 337 19.20 3.15 11.71
C ARG A 337 17.89 2.93 10.94
N SER A 338 16.87 2.38 11.57
CA SER A 338 15.67 1.91 10.87
C SER A 338 14.95 3.03 10.12
N TYR A 339 15.08 4.28 10.58
CA TYR A 339 14.53 5.45 9.91
C TYR A 339 15.24 5.72 8.57
N GLY A 340 16.57 5.86 8.59
CA GLY A 340 17.35 6.02 7.36
C GLY A 340 17.20 4.83 6.40
N ILE A 341 17.17 3.60 6.92
CA ILE A 341 16.92 2.38 6.11
C ILE A 341 15.54 2.46 5.45
N TYR A 342 14.50 2.82 6.21
CA TYR A 342 13.15 3.00 5.67
C TYR A 342 13.06 4.11 4.62
N LEU A 343 13.86 5.18 4.70
CA LEU A 343 13.82 6.20 3.66
C LEU A 343 14.59 5.79 2.40
N TRP A 344 15.79 5.21 2.55
CA TRP A 344 16.63 4.88 1.40
C TRP A 344 16.16 3.62 0.67
N HIS A 345 15.46 2.69 1.33
CA HIS A 345 15.10 1.42 0.69
C HIS A 345 14.23 1.61 -0.55
N TRP A 346 13.22 2.48 -0.50
CA TRP A 346 12.24 2.53 -1.57
C TRP A 346 12.79 3.13 -2.86
N PRO A 347 13.47 4.29 -2.89
CA PRO A 347 14.12 4.79 -4.09
C PRO A 347 15.11 3.77 -4.69
N VAL A 348 15.87 3.08 -3.84
CA VAL A 348 16.78 2.01 -4.29
C VAL A 348 16.00 0.90 -4.98
N PHE A 349 14.91 0.42 -4.39
CA PHE A 349 14.10 -0.67 -4.95
C PHE A 349 13.36 -0.24 -6.23
N ALA A 350 12.85 0.99 -6.27
CA ALA A 350 12.14 1.58 -7.40
C ALA A 350 13.05 1.78 -8.63
N LEU A 351 14.34 2.10 -8.42
CA LEU A 351 15.32 2.31 -9.49
C LEU A 351 16.03 1.03 -9.98
N THR A 352 15.92 -0.08 -9.25
CA THR A 352 16.72 -1.29 -9.51
C THR A 352 15.86 -2.52 -9.76
N ARG A 353 14.79 -2.41 -10.56
CA ARG A 353 13.80 -3.47 -10.78
C ARG A 353 14.41 -4.68 -11.46
N HIS A 354 14.27 -5.84 -10.81
CA HIS A 354 14.72 -7.13 -11.34
C HIS A 354 14.05 -7.42 -12.69
N GLY A 355 14.84 -7.73 -13.72
CA GLY A 355 14.35 -8.09 -15.05
C GLY A 355 13.74 -6.94 -15.86
N LEU A 356 13.86 -5.70 -15.34
CA LEU A 356 13.48 -4.46 -16.01
C LEU A 356 14.67 -3.49 -16.09
N ASP A 357 15.25 -3.12 -14.94
CA ASP A 357 16.39 -2.19 -14.85
C ASP A 357 17.73 -2.91 -14.64
N ILE A 358 17.71 -4.08 -13.97
CA ILE A 358 18.92 -4.88 -13.71
C ILE A 358 18.68 -6.34 -14.12
N ASP A 359 19.67 -6.90 -14.83
CA ASP A 359 19.71 -8.30 -15.27
C ASP A 359 20.49 -9.18 -14.28
N LEU A 360 19.95 -9.32 -13.07
CA LEU A 360 20.42 -10.23 -12.03
C LEU A 360 19.26 -11.14 -11.63
N SER A 361 19.50 -12.24 -10.90
CA SER A 361 18.40 -13.04 -10.33
C SER A 361 17.67 -12.28 -9.21
N GLN A 362 16.46 -12.72 -8.82
CA GLN A 362 15.67 -12.06 -7.77
C GLN A 362 16.45 -11.99 -6.45
N ASP A 363 17.09 -13.09 -6.06
CA ASP A 363 17.88 -13.17 -4.83
C ASP A 363 19.12 -12.26 -4.87
N GLN A 364 19.82 -12.23 -6.00
CA GLN A 364 20.98 -11.36 -6.20
C GLN A 364 20.58 -9.88 -6.17
N THR A 365 19.47 -9.54 -6.83
CA THR A 365 18.91 -8.19 -6.84
C THR A 365 18.50 -7.76 -5.43
N PHE A 366 17.83 -8.64 -4.68
CA PHE A 366 17.43 -8.37 -3.31
C PHE A 366 18.64 -8.15 -2.40
N LEU A 367 19.66 -9.00 -2.50
CA LEU A 367 20.90 -8.84 -1.74
C LEU A 367 21.59 -7.51 -2.07
N LEU A 368 21.75 -7.19 -3.36
CA LEU A 368 22.35 -5.92 -3.80
C LEU A 368 21.60 -4.71 -3.27
N ARG A 369 20.27 -4.70 -3.39
CA ARG A 369 19.41 -3.64 -2.85
C ARG A 369 19.53 -3.47 -1.35
N CYS A 370 19.58 -4.58 -0.61
CA CYS A 370 19.82 -4.54 0.83
C CYS A 370 21.18 -3.90 1.14
N LEU A 371 22.25 -4.33 0.46
CA LEU A 371 23.59 -3.79 0.67
C LEU A 371 23.66 -2.28 0.37
N ILE A 372 23.10 -1.84 -0.76
CA ILE A 372 23.03 -0.42 -1.13
C ILE A 372 22.24 0.38 -0.09
N THR A 373 21.06 -0.11 0.30
CA THR A 373 20.20 0.55 1.29
C THR A 373 20.92 0.69 2.63
N LEU A 374 21.53 -0.38 3.13
CA LEU A 374 22.26 -0.37 4.41
C LEU A 374 23.49 0.54 4.35
N ALA A 375 24.20 0.56 3.22
CA ALA A 375 25.34 1.46 3.02
C ALA A 375 24.90 2.94 3.00
N LEU A 376 23.89 3.29 2.20
CA LEU A 376 23.35 4.66 2.13
C LEU A 376 22.79 5.11 3.47
N ALA A 377 22.03 4.26 4.15
CA ALA A 377 21.51 4.55 5.48
C ALA A 377 22.63 4.72 6.51
N ALA A 378 23.69 3.91 6.47
CA ALA A 378 24.84 4.07 7.37
C ALA A 378 25.61 5.36 7.10
N ILE A 379 25.86 5.69 5.83
CA ILE A 379 26.52 6.93 5.41
C ILE A 379 25.69 8.14 5.84
N SER A 380 24.40 8.16 5.50
CA SER A 380 23.43 9.20 5.92
C SER A 380 23.40 9.36 7.44
N TYR A 381 23.36 8.24 8.18
CA TYR A 381 23.33 8.26 9.63
C TYR A 381 24.56 8.95 10.22
N HIS A 382 25.76 8.60 9.75
CA HIS A 382 27.00 9.14 10.29
C HIS A 382 27.31 10.57 9.82
N LEU A 383 27.01 10.90 8.57
CA LEU A 383 27.35 12.21 7.98
C LEU A 383 26.28 13.29 8.20
N ILE A 384 25.01 12.90 8.37
CA ILE A 384 23.88 13.83 8.37
C ILE A 384 23.12 13.77 9.71
N GLU A 385 22.65 12.57 10.09
CA GLU A 385 21.77 12.44 11.26
C GLU A 385 22.51 12.68 12.59
N VAL A 386 23.63 11.99 12.83
CA VAL A 386 24.40 12.12 14.08
C VAL A 386 24.89 13.55 14.33
N PRO A 387 25.45 14.29 13.34
CA PRO A 387 25.84 15.69 13.53
C PRO A 387 24.65 16.60 13.89
N MET A 388 23.48 16.38 13.29
CA MET A 388 22.28 17.18 13.57
C MET A 388 21.67 16.88 14.94
N LEU A 389 21.70 15.60 15.36
CA LEU A 389 21.23 15.16 16.67
C LEU A 389 22.15 15.57 17.82
N SER A 390 23.45 15.65 17.58
CA SER A 390 24.46 16.05 18.58
C SER A 390 24.66 17.57 18.70
N SER A 391 24.16 18.34 17.72
CA SER A 391 24.25 19.80 17.70
C SER A 391 23.45 20.46 18.82
N ARG A 392 24.12 21.25 19.67
CA ARG A 392 23.53 22.02 20.78
C ARG A 392 22.95 23.39 20.37
N THR A 393 23.25 23.87 19.17
CA THR A 393 22.82 25.20 18.69
C THR A 393 21.38 25.14 18.18
N PRO A 394 20.43 25.96 18.67
CA PRO A 394 19.02 25.91 18.25
C PRO A 394 18.87 26.04 16.73
N LEU A 395 17.92 25.35 16.08
CA LEU A 395 17.77 25.42 14.62
C LEU A 395 17.38 26.84 14.18
N ILE A 396 16.61 27.52 15.03
CA ILE A 396 16.02 28.83 14.77
C ILE A 396 17.00 29.97 15.13
N ASN A 397 17.94 29.75 16.07
CA ASN A 397 18.92 30.76 16.53
C ASN A 397 20.38 30.45 16.16
N GLY A 398 20.67 29.27 15.60
CA GLY A 398 22.00 28.80 15.25
C GLY A 398 22.34 29.11 13.79
N ASN A 399 23.34 29.96 13.61
CA ASN A 399 24.00 30.38 12.36
C ASN A 399 23.11 30.29 11.11
N ARG A 400 22.57 31.45 10.68
CA ARG A 400 21.74 31.63 9.47
C ARG A 400 22.22 30.84 8.25
N GLN A 401 23.52 30.56 8.16
CA GLN A 401 24.16 29.69 7.18
C GLN A 401 23.61 28.25 7.12
N ARG A 402 23.25 27.60 8.23
CA ARG A 402 22.73 26.21 8.22
C ARG A 402 21.28 26.15 7.78
N LEU A 403 20.45 27.09 8.27
CA LEU A 403 19.08 27.26 7.79
C LEU A 403 19.06 27.73 6.34
N ALA A 404 20.02 28.56 5.93
CA ALA A 404 20.21 28.98 4.54
C ALA A 404 20.71 27.84 3.66
N LEU A 405 21.62 26.98 4.10
CA LEU A 405 22.05 25.79 3.34
C LEU A 405 20.91 24.78 3.17
N PHE A 406 20.09 24.61 4.21
CA PHE A 406 18.90 23.76 4.18
C PHE A 406 17.81 24.35 3.27
N ALA A 407 17.51 25.63 3.43
CA ALA A 407 16.59 26.37 2.57
C ALA A 407 17.12 26.46 1.12
N LEU A 408 18.43 26.54 0.92
CA LEU A 408 19.09 26.54 -0.39
C LEU A 408 19.04 25.15 -1.02
N SER A 409 19.22 24.06 -0.28
CA SER A 409 19.01 22.72 -0.82
C SER A 409 17.56 22.49 -1.22
N THR A 410 16.60 22.94 -0.40
CA THR A 410 15.17 22.89 -0.76
C THR A 410 14.87 23.82 -1.93
N ALA A 411 15.44 25.03 -1.98
CA ALA A 411 15.25 25.98 -3.08
C ALA A 411 15.95 25.55 -4.37
N ILE A 412 17.06 24.81 -4.30
CA ILE A 412 17.74 24.22 -5.46
C ILE A 412 16.92 23.04 -5.98
N VAL A 413 16.43 22.16 -5.11
CA VAL A 413 15.57 21.04 -5.53
C VAL A 413 14.25 21.57 -6.11
N SER A 414 13.57 22.47 -5.39
CA SER A 414 12.35 23.12 -5.88
C SER A 414 12.62 23.99 -7.11
N GLY A 415 13.76 24.67 -7.18
CA GLY A 415 14.15 25.53 -8.30
C GLY A 415 14.50 24.73 -9.55
N LEU A 416 15.16 23.57 -9.41
CA LEU A 416 15.39 22.61 -10.49
C LEU A 416 14.07 21.99 -10.95
N SER A 417 13.18 21.62 -10.03
CA SER A 417 11.84 21.14 -10.38
C SER A 417 11.02 22.21 -11.11
N VAL A 418 11.04 23.46 -10.66
CA VAL A 418 10.35 24.58 -11.33
C VAL A 418 10.98 24.90 -12.68
N PHE A 419 12.31 24.89 -12.79
CA PHE A 419 13.01 25.09 -14.05
C PHE A 419 12.64 24.00 -15.06
N ILE A 420 12.55 22.74 -14.64
CA ILE A 420 12.15 21.60 -15.48
C ILE A 420 10.67 21.73 -15.91
N ILE A 421 9.77 22.10 -14.99
CA ILE A 421 8.36 22.39 -15.30
C ILE A 421 8.24 23.55 -16.29
N GLN A 422 9.08 24.58 -16.15
CA GLN A 422 9.10 25.73 -17.05
C GLN A 422 9.64 25.36 -18.44
N THR A 423 10.64 24.47 -18.53
CA THR A 423 11.13 23.97 -19.82
C THR A 423 10.11 23.07 -20.53
N GLU A 424 9.36 22.24 -19.81
CA GLU A 424 8.23 21.49 -20.39
C GLU A 424 7.03 22.39 -20.74
N GLN A 425 6.77 23.44 -19.96
CA GLN A 425 5.75 24.43 -20.31
C GLN A 425 6.15 25.23 -21.54
N SER A 426 7.43 25.57 -21.74
CA SER A 426 7.88 26.22 -22.96
C SER A 426 7.78 25.29 -24.17
N ASP A 427 8.12 24.02 -24.03
CA ASP A 427 8.00 23.05 -25.13
C ASP A 427 6.54 22.73 -25.46
N SER A 428 5.66 22.63 -24.45
CA SER A 428 4.23 22.44 -24.66
C SER A 428 3.49 23.69 -25.12
N LEU A 429 3.97 24.90 -24.79
CA LEU A 429 3.48 26.16 -25.35
C LEU A 429 3.90 26.31 -26.81
N ASN A 430 5.15 25.98 -27.15
CA ASN A 430 5.60 25.93 -28.55
C ASN A 430 4.80 24.90 -29.36
N HIS A 431 4.48 23.74 -28.76
CA HIS A 431 3.62 22.73 -29.38
C HIS A 431 2.15 23.16 -29.47
N ARG A 432 1.62 23.91 -28.47
CA ARG A 432 0.27 24.49 -28.49
C ARG A 432 0.15 25.64 -29.49
N GLU A 433 1.14 26.50 -29.64
CA GLU A 433 1.15 27.53 -30.68
C GLU A 433 1.21 26.89 -32.07
N MET A 434 1.95 25.79 -32.22
CA MET A 434 1.94 24.98 -33.44
C MET A 434 0.55 24.35 -33.70
N LEU A 435 -0.11 23.80 -32.68
CA LEU A 435 -1.45 23.20 -32.80
C LEU A 435 -2.60 24.21 -33.00
N LEU A 436 -2.48 25.40 -32.39
CA LEU A 436 -3.40 26.52 -32.60
C LEU A 436 -3.22 27.14 -33.99
N SER A 437 -1.98 27.16 -34.51
CA SER A 437 -1.70 27.52 -35.90
C SER A 437 -2.22 26.49 -36.91
N SER A 438 -2.40 25.23 -36.48
CA SER A 438 -2.98 24.15 -37.28
C SER A 438 -4.48 23.90 -37.03
N GLY A 439 -5.15 24.74 -36.22
CA GLY A 439 -6.60 24.73 -36.03
C GLY A 439 -7.19 23.61 -35.15
N ALA A 440 -6.40 22.91 -34.34
CA ALA A 440 -6.90 21.83 -33.46
C ALA A 440 -7.01 22.30 -32.00
N ALA A 441 -8.23 22.28 -31.43
CA ALA A 441 -8.46 22.64 -30.04
C ALA A 441 -8.10 21.48 -29.06
N PRO A 442 -7.40 21.73 -27.94
CA PRO A 442 -6.92 20.66 -27.07
C PRO A 442 -7.97 20.14 -26.05
N ALA A 443 -8.05 18.82 -25.90
CA ALA A 443 -8.99 18.05 -25.07
C ALA A 443 -8.92 18.29 -23.53
N ASN A 444 -8.01 19.14 -23.05
CA ASN A 444 -7.82 19.39 -21.62
C ASN A 444 -8.75 20.46 -21.03
N GLU A 445 -9.37 21.30 -21.89
CA GLU A 445 -10.38 22.27 -21.47
C GLU A 445 -11.66 21.57 -20.96
N THR A 446 -12.09 20.52 -21.66
CA THR A 446 -13.26 19.70 -21.32
C THR A 446 -13.08 18.97 -19.99
N ARG A 447 -11.84 18.54 -19.69
CA ARG A 447 -11.49 17.81 -18.46
C ARG A 447 -11.58 18.67 -17.18
N ARG A 448 -11.30 19.97 -17.27
CA ARG A 448 -11.48 20.92 -16.14
C ARG A 448 -12.95 21.20 -15.85
N VAL A 449 -13.78 21.27 -16.90
CA VAL A 449 -15.22 21.51 -16.78
C VAL A 449 -15.94 20.29 -16.18
N GLU A 450 -15.55 19.07 -16.55
CA GLU A 450 -16.12 17.85 -15.97
C GLU A 450 -15.71 17.63 -14.50
N MET A 451 -14.47 17.92 -14.11
CA MET A 451 -14.02 17.83 -12.72
C MET A 451 -14.74 18.85 -11.82
N GLN A 452 -14.96 20.09 -12.31
CA GLN A 452 -15.76 21.10 -11.60
C GLN A 452 -17.24 20.66 -11.43
N SER A 453 -17.79 19.94 -12.41
CA SER A 453 -19.15 19.38 -12.35
C SER A 453 -19.31 18.19 -11.39
N MET A 454 -18.22 17.45 -11.10
CA MET A 454 -18.22 16.40 -10.07
C MET A 454 -18.11 16.97 -8.67
N LEU A 455 -17.29 18.01 -8.46
CA LEU A 455 -17.14 18.66 -7.16
C LEU A 455 -18.40 19.43 -6.72
N GLN A 456 -19.18 19.96 -7.67
CA GLN A 456 -20.49 20.56 -7.36
C GLN A 456 -21.57 19.53 -6.95
N ARG A 457 -21.39 18.24 -7.25
CA ARG A 457 -22.37 17.19 -6.88
C ARG A 457 -22.27 16.74 -5.41
N TYR A 458 -21.27 17.20 -4.67
CA TYR A 458 -21.10 16.94 -3.24
C TYR A 458 -20.97 18.25 -2.45
N ASP A 459 -21.99 19.10 -2.51
CA ASP A 459 -22.12 20.22 -1.58
C ASP A 459 -22.87 19.80 -0.30
N LEU A 460 -22.10 19.46 0.74
CA LEU A 460 -22.55 19.47 2.13
C LEU A 460 -22.53 20.93 2.61
N GLY A 461 -23.52 21.74 2.23
CA GLY A 461 -23.42 23.19 2.41
C GLY A 461 -24.69 24.04 2.40
N SER A 462 -25.89 23.54 2.70
CA SER A 462 -27.06 24.42 2.90
C SER A 462 -27.48 24.53 4.38
N TRP A 463 -26.60 25.11 5.20
CA TRP A 463 -26.99 25.72 6.49
C TRP A 463 -26.25 27.06 6.66
N ARG A 464 -26.82 28.13 6.12
CA ARG A 464 -26.75 29.50 6.64
C ARG A 464 -27.92 30.29 6.05
N GLY A 465 -28.87 30.64 6.92
CA GLY A 465 -30.00 31.50 6.57
C GLY A 465 -29.62 32.97 6.44
N GLY A 466 -30.55 33.73 5.88
CA GLY A 466 -30.49 35.20 5.83
C GLY A 466 -31.47 35.82 4.84
N SER A 467 -32.75 35.87 5.25
CA SER A 467 -33.75 36.92 4.97
C SER A 467 -33.63 37.81 3.71
N GLN A 468 -34.63 37.77 2.83
CA GLN A 468 -35.65 38.84 2.66
C GLN A 468 -36.64 38.52 1.52
N ASP A 469 -37.90 38.91 1.75
CA ASP A 469 -39.00 39.17 0.81
C ASP A 469 -39.69 37.97 0.10
N VAL A 470 -40.84 37.46 0.60
CA VAL A 470 -42.22 38.02 0.61
C VAL A 470 -42.95 37.82 -0.73
N LYS A 471 -43.91 36.87 -0.67
CA LYS A 471 -45.24 36.83 -1.32
C LYS A 471 -45.34 36.98 -2.85
N ALA A 472 -45.71 35.90 -3.51
CA ALA A 472 -46.97 35.78 -4.27
C ALA A 472 -47.12 34.36 -4.83
N GLY A 473 -48.35 33.83 -4.88
CA GLY A 473 -48.66 32.65 -5.70
C GLY A 473 -49.01 31.36 -4.96
N ALA A 474 -49.58 31.43 -3.76
CA ALA A 474 -50.33 30.30 -3.21
C ALA A 474 -51.79 30.40 -3.65
N SER A 475 -52.13 29.91 -4.85
CA SER A 475 -53.52 29.55 -5.22
C SER A 475 -53.64 28.93 -6.61
N GLU A 476 -52.85 27.91 -6.99
CA GLU A 476 -53.20 27.18 -8.24
C GLU A 476 -52.57 25.78 -8.37
N VAL A 477 -52.50 24.99 -7.31
CA VAL A 477 -52.35 23.52 -7.45
C VAL A 477 -53.09 22.84 -6.30
N LYS A 478 -54.42 22.89 -6.37
CA LYS A 478 -55.30 22.12 -5.47
C LYS A 478 -56.32 21.33 -6.27
N GLU A 479 -55.86 20.70 -7.35
CA GLU A 479 -56.57 19.65 -8.08
C GLU A 479 -55.55 18.98 -9.02
N ASN A 480 -55.26 17.68 -8.77
CA ASN A 480 -54.35 16.75 -9.49
C ASN A 480 -53.21 16.10 -8.67
N ALA A 481 -53.22 16.22 -7.34
CA ALA A 481 -52.41 15.36 -6.46
C ALA A 481 -53.26 14.26 -5.78
N GLN A 482 -54.10 13.55 -6.54
CA GLN A 482 -54.89 12.41 -6.01
C GLN A 482 -54.90 11.15 -6.89
N SER A 483 -54.00 11.00 -7.88
CA SER A 483 -53.90 9.76 -8.66
C SER A 483 -52.50 9.42 -9.15
N ALA A 484 -51.53 9.29 -8.24
CA ALA A 484 -50.30 8.50 -8.49
C ALA A 484 -49.47 8.26 -7.21
N PHE A 485 -50.08 7.82 -6.11
CA PHE A 485 -49.34 7.27 -4.97
C PHE A 485 -50.13 6.11 -4.35
N ALA A 486 -49.85 4.90 -4.84
CA ALA A 486 -50.04 3.66 -4.12
C ALA A 486 -48.68 2.95 -4.03
N PRO A 487 -48.30 2.36 -2.89
CA PRO A 487 -46.95 1.92 -2.62
C PRO A 487 -46.76 0.44 -3.01
N ASN A 488 -45.72 0.13 -3.80
CA ASN A 488 -45.16 -1.23 -3.84
C ASN A 488 -43.93 -1.27 -2.92
N LEU A 489 -44.19 -1.67 -1.68
CA LEU A 489 -43.21 -2.04 -0.66
C LEU A 489 -42.92 -3.55 -0.80
N GLU A 490 -41.75 -3.89 -1.35
CA GLU A 490 -41.07 -5.16 -1.01
C GLU A 490 -39.61 -4.86 -0.67
N GLN A 491 -39.39 -4.44 0.58
CA GLN A 491 -38.09 -4.55 1.23
C GLN A 491 -38.16 -5.77 2.17
N PRO A 492 -37.22 -6.73 2.11
CA PRO A 492 -37.09 -7.67 3.21
C PRO A 492 -36.37 -6.93 4.36
N ARG A 493 -37.10 -6.67 5.45
CA ARG A 493 -36.52 -6.37 6.76
C ARG A 493 -35.52 -7.46 7.09
N ARG A 494 -34.23 -7.17 7.10
CA ARG A 494 -33.22 -8.12 7.59
C ARG A 494 -33.08 -7.96 9.09
N ASP A 495 -33.66 -8.94 9.76
CA ASP A 495 -33.60 -9.21 11.18
C ASP A 495 -32.15 -9.49 11.60
N TRP A 496 -31.59 -8.64 12.46
CA TRP A 496 -30.23 -8.77 12.99
C TRP A 496 -30.02 -10.06 13.80
N SER A 497 -31.10 -10.72 14.22
CA SER A 497 -31.04 -12.03 14.90
C SER A 497 -30.68 -13.18 13.93
N ALA A 498 -31.03 -13.09 12.65
CA ALA A 498 -30.71 -14.10 11.64
C ALA A 498 -29.22 -14.11 11.26
N PHE A 499 -28.53 -12.96 11.36
CA PHE A 499 -27.08 -12.85 11.14
C PHE A 499 -26.26 -13.51 12.26
N LEU A 500 -26.67 -13.32 13.52
CA LEU A 500 -26.07 -14.02 14.67
C LEU A 500 -26.40 -15.52 14.67
N ALA A 501 -27.61 -15.90 14.23
CA ALA A 501 -27.99 -17.31 14.09
C ALA A 501 -27.23 -18.03 12.96
N SER A 502 -26.98 -17.36 11.82
CA SER A 502 -26.17 -17.90 10.71
C SER A 502 -24.69 -18.09 11.09
N ALA A 503 -24.13 -17.17 11.89
CA ALA A 503 -22.76 -17.26 12.38
C ALA A 503 -22.57 -18.38 13.44
N ILE A 504 -23.64 -18.77 14.13
CA ILE A 504 -23.65 -19.89 15.09
C ILE A 504 -24.00 -21.22 14.38
N ALA A 505 -24.90 -21.21 13.38
CA ALA A 505 -25.32 -22.38 12.61
C ALA A 505 -24.20 -22.94 11.70
N ASN A 506 -23.32 -22.09 11.19
CA ASN A 506 -22.15 -22.53 10.40
C ASN A 506 -21.09 -23.28 11.23
N ARG A 507 -21.22 -23.36 12.56
CA ARG A 507 -20.42 -24.26 13.42
C ARG A 507 -21.10 -25.58 13.75
N THR A 508 -22.40 -25.71 13.54
CA THR A 508 -23.15 -26.95 13.79
C THR A 508 -23.27 -27.84 12.55
N GLU A 509 -23.20 -27.29 11.33
CA GLU A 509 -23.24 -28.09 10.09
C GLU A 509 -21.92 -28.79 9.73
N LEU A 510 -20.77 -28.27 10.20
CA LEU A 510 -19.47 -28.95 10.12
C LEU A 510 -19.23 -29.92 11.29
N GLY A 511 -20.08 -29.87 12.33
CA GLY A 511 -20.07 -30.79 13.48
C GLY A 511 -20.98 -32.01 13.30
N MET A 512 -22.12 -31.89 12.61
CA MET A 512 -23.09 -32.99 12.47
C MET A 512 -22.82 -33.96 11.31
N LYS A 513 -21.88 -33.66 10.39
CA LYS A 513 -21.46 -34.62 9.34
C LYS A 513 -20.39 -35.61 9.77
N ARG A 514 -19.92 -35.56 11.03
CA ARG A 514 -18.95 -36.53 11.59
C ARG A 514 -19.53 -37.43 12.68
N GLU A 515 -20.82 -37.34 12.98
CA GLU A 515 -21.47 -38.08 14.07
C GLU A 515 -22.58 -39.06 13.60
N ALA A 516 -22.73 -39.30 12.29
CA ALA A 516 -23.71 -40.25 11.76
C ALA A 516 -23.18 -41.68 11.51
N ASP A 517 -21.86 -41.91 11.52
CA ASP A 517 -21.30 -43.24 11.20
C ASP A 517 -20.70 -44.01 12.38
N ASN A 518 -20.84 -43.55 13.63
CA ASN A 518 -20.35 -44.31 14.79
C ASN A 518 -21.31 -44.29 15.98
N LEU A 519 -22.35 -45.11 15.87
CA LEU A 519 -23.11 -45.65 17.00
C LEU A 519 -23.20 -47.17 16.85
N HIS A 520 -22.11 -47.86 17.19
CA HIS A 520 -22.23 -49.07 18.00
C HIS A 520 -20.95 -49.26 18.82
N ALA A 521 -21.05 -48.85 20.08
CA ALA A 521 -20.12 -49.23 21.12
C ALA A 521 -20.49 -50.61 21.66
N THR A 522 -19.51 -51.52 21.70
CA THR A 522 -19.24 -52.43 22.83
C THR A 522 -17.72 -52.70 22.91
N VAL A 523 -16.98 -51.82 23.61
CA VAL A 523 -16.19 -52.02 24.88
C VAL A 523 -15.22 -53.25 24.95
N PRO A 524 -14.01 -53.17 25.57
CA PRO A 524 -12.67 -52.77 25.07
C PRO A 524 -11.63 -53.89 25.44
N PRO A 525 -10.42 -53.67 26.03
CA PRO A 525 -9.28 -52.76 25.80
C PRO A 525 -8.05 -53.57 25.26
N THR A 526 -6.81 -53.11 25.02
CA THR A 526 -5.86 -52.33 25.84
C THR A 526 -4.59 -52.04 25.00
N ARG A 527 -3.93 -50.94 25.38
CA ARG A 527 -2.53 -50.51 25.25
C ARG A 527 -1.46 -51.37 24.55
N GLU A 528 -0.50 -50.59 24.01
CA GLU A 528 0.93 -50.88 23.84
C GLU A 528 1.35 -51.78 22.68
N SER A 529 1.81 -51.14 21.59
CA SER A 529 3.19 -51.27 21.09
C SER A 529 3.25 -50.88 19.62
N VAL A 530 3.75 -49.67 19.32
CA VAL A 530 4.32 -49.40 17.99
C VAL A 530 5.77 -49.02 18.22
N HIS A 531 6.57 -50.05 18.44
CA HIS A 531 7.99 -49.97 18.19
C HIS A 531 8.49 -51.31 17.65
N LYS A 532 9.14 -51.19 16.49
CA LYS A 532 9.98 -52.16 15.79
C LYS A 532 9.32 -53.15 14.84
N ALA A 533 9.99 -53.16 13.68
CA ALA A 533 10.34 -54.29 12.86
C ALA A 533 9.44 -54.53 11.64
N THR A 534 9.93 -54.18 10.43
CA THR A 534 10.80 -55.05 9.58
C THR A 534 9.89 -55.99 8.79
N LEU A 535 9.69 -55.72 7.50
CA LEU A 535 10.29 -56.53 6.42
C LEU A 535 10.13 -58.04 6.65
N ALA A 536 9.22 -58.67 5.89
CA ALA A 536 9.33 -60.03 5.33
C ALA A 536 8.01 -60.28 4.57
N ALA A 537 8.09 -60.40 3.24
CA ALA A 537 8.00 -61.66 2.50
C ALA A 537 6.54 -62.16 2.36
N ASN A 538 5.89 -61.96 1.21
CA ASN A 538 5.97 -62.71 -0.07
C ASN A 538 5.01 -63.90 -0.15
N ASP A 539 4.59 -64.18 -1.40
CA ASP A 539 3.91 -65.36 -1.95
C ASP A 539 2.37 -65.36 -1.87
N ALA A 540 1.58 -65.65 -2.92
CA ALA A 540 1.78 -65.98 -4.34
C ALA A 540 0.41 -65.67 -5.05
N VAL A 541 0.29 -65.46 -6.37
CA VAL A 541 0.06 -66.50 -7.42
C VAL A 541 0.05 -65.83 -8.83
N VAL A 542 0.48 -66.63 -9.82
CA VAL A 542 0.94 -66.41 -11.22
C VAL A 542 -0.21 -66.34 -12.29
N PRO A 543 0.04 -65.90 -13.56
CA PRO A 543 -0.92 -65.32 -14.53
C PRO A 543 -1.20 -66.21 -15.79
N PRO A 544 -1.81 -65.65 -16.86
CA PRO A 544 -1.52 -66.11 -18.24
C PRO A 544 -1.23 -64.98 -19.27
N SER A 545 -0.77 -65.41 -20.44
CA SER A 545 0.01 -64.68 -21.48
C SER A 545 -0.74 -64.43 -22.81
N ASN A 546 -0.30 -63.38 -23.54
CA ASN A 546 -0.20 -63.11 -25.00
C ASN A 546 -1.21 -63.62 -26.05
N VAL A 547 -1.68 -62.70 -26.92
CA VAL A 547 -1.92 -62.90 -28.38
C VAL A 547 -1.56 -61.63 -29.20
N SER A 548 -1.02 -61.87 -30.40
CA SER A 548 -0.23 -61.05 -31.35
C SER A 548 -0.90 -59.92 -32.17
N ALA A 549 -0.04 -59.09 -32.79
CA ALA A 549 -0.32 -58.03 -33.77
C ALA A 549 -0.27 -58.49 -35.26
N PRO A 550 -0.85 -57.73 -36.22
CA PRO A 550 -0.52 -57.75 -37.65
C PRO A 550 0.09 -56.41 -38.19
N PRO A 551 0.63 -56.37 -39.43
CA PRO A 551 1.92 -55.74 -39.74
C PRO A 551 1.90 -54.37 -40.47
N ALA A 552 3.09 -53.78 -40.56
CA ALA A 552 3.42 -52.52 -41.21
C ALA A 552 3.59 -52.62 -42.74
N THR A 553 3.23 -51.54 -43.45
CA THR A 553 3.76 -51.18 -44.78
C THR A 553 3.92 -49.65 -44.92
N SER A 554 5.19 -49.23 -44.99
CA SER A 554 5.79 -48.15 -45.80
C SER A 554 5.03 -46.84 -46.11
N SER A 555 5.55 -45.72 -45.59
CA SER A 555 5.79 -44.53 -46.41
C SER A 555 6.93 -43.65 -45.84
N THR A 556 8.08 -43.76 -46.49
CA THR A 556 9.02 -42.69 -46.90
C THR A 556 9.32 -41.55 -45.92
N ALA A 557 10.49 -41.64 -45.28
CA ALA A 557 11.15 -40.52 -44.62
C ALA A 557 11.74 -39.55 -45.67
N LEU A 558 11.26 -38.31 -45.68
CA LEU A 558 11.93 -37.18 -46.34
C LEU A 558 12.94 -36.58 -45.37
N SER A 559 14.22 -36.80 -45.66
CA SER A 559 15.38 -36.15 -45.05
C SER A 559 15.27 -34.63 -45.18
N VAL A 560 15.09 -33.91 -44.07
CA VAL A 560 15.31 -32.46 -44.01
C VAL A 560 16.78 -32.22 -43.62
N ARG A 561 17.56 -31.70 -44.57
CA ARG A 561 18.93 -31.20 -44.36
C ARG A 561 18.94 -30.04 -43.36
N PRO A 562 20.02 -29.86 -42.57
CA PRO A 562 20.19 -28.66 -41.76
C PRO A 562 20.38 -27.46 -42.69
N VAL A 563 19.47 -26.50 -42.67
CA VAL A 563 19.66 -25.21 -43.35
C VAL A 563 20.58 -24.36 -42.46
N ALA A 564 21.70 -23.97 -43.06
CA ALA A 564 22.70 -23.09 -42.48
C ALA A 564 22.08 -21.79 -41.95
N SER A 565 22.53 -21.38 -40.76
CA SER A 565 22.32 -20.06 -40.19
C SER A 565 22.83 -18.99 -41.15
N THR A 566 21.91 -18.41 -41.93
CA THR A 566 22.19 -17.16 -42.64
C THR A 566 21.54 -16.06 -41.83
N THR A 567 22.38 -15.35 -41.08
CA THR A 567 22.05 -14.08 -40.43
C THR A 567 21.76 -13.06 -41.52
N THR A 568 20.53 -13.02 -42.01
CA THR A 568 20.04 -11.87 -42.77
C THR A 568 19.67 -10.80 -41.76
N ALA A 569 20.45 -9.71 -41.74
CA ALA A 569 20.14 -8.51 -41.00
C ALA A 569 18.69 -8.08 -41.27
N VAL A 570 17.89 -7.99 -40.21
CA VAL A 570 16.53 -7.44 -40.29
C VAL A 570 16.67 -5.95 -40.63
N ASN A 571 16.15 -5.58 -41.79
CA ASN A 571 16.05 -4.19 -42.24
C ASN A 571 15.03 -3.46 -41.33
N PRO A 572 15.37 -2.35 -40.67
CA PRO A 572 14.52 -1.71 -39.64
C PRO A 572 13.39 -0.82 -40.20
N SER A 573 12.79 -1.15 -41.36
CA SER A 573 11.87 -0.24 -42.07
C SER A 573 10.41 -0.69 -42.21
N ASN A 574 9.95 -1.68 -41.41
CA ASN A 574 8.53 -2.05 -41.35
C ASN A 574 7.99 -1.89 -39.92
N TYR A 575 7.73 -0.66 -39.48
CA TYR A 575 7.09 -0.41 -38.19
C TYR A 575 5.57 -0.59 -38.31
N THR A 576 4.99 -1.42 -37.44
CA THR A 576 3.55 -1.70 -37.41
C THR A 576 2.84 -0.63 -36.60
N ALA A 577 2.04 0.21 -37.25
CA ALA A 577 1.13 1.13 -36.57
C ALA A 577 -0.06 0.35 -35.97
N ILE A 578 -0.27 0.45 -34.66
CA ILE A 578 -1.28 -0.33 -33.94
C ILE A 578 -1.96 0.48 -32.84
N THR A 579 -3.28 0.39 -32.74
CA THR A 579 -4.05 0.96 -31.62
C THR A 579 -4.49 -0.18 -30.70
N LEU A 580 -4.23 -0.08 -29.39
CA LEU A 580 -4.53 -1.13 -28.43
C LEU A 580 -5.53 -0.62 -27.38
N PHE A 581 -6.59 -1.38 -27.13
CA PHE A 581 -7.56 -1.11 -26.09
C PHE A 581 -7.57 -2.24 -25.06
N GLY A 582 -7.55 -1.88 -23.78
CA GLY A 582 -7.68 -2.89 -22.74
C GLY A 582 -7.66 -2.36 -21.32
N ASP A 583 -7.45 -3.28 -20.38
CA ASP A 583 -7.52 -3.05 -18.94
C ASP A 583 -6.12 -3.05 -18.30
N SER A 584 -6.06 -3.29 -16.98
CA SER A 584 -4.84 -3.28 -16.18
C SER A 584 -3.74 -4.23 -16.68
N VAL A 585 -4.09 -5.33 -17.35
CA VAL A 585 -3.09 -6.28 -17.91
C VAL A 585 -2.37 -5.64 -19.10
N LEU A 586 -3.12 -5.01 -20.00
CA LEU A 586 -2.54 -4.30 -21.15
C LEU A 586 -1.78 -3.05 -20.67
N LEU A 587 -2.31 -2.34 -19.68
CA LEU A 587 -1.65 -1.20 -19.05
C LEU A 587 -0.29 -1.59 -18.46
N GLY A 588 -0.22 -2.71 -17.73
CA GLY A 588 1.03 -3.22 -17.18
C GLY A 588 2.08 -3.50 -18.25
N ALA A 589 1.67 -3.97 -19.43
CA ALA A 589 2.56 -4.24 -20.55
C ALA A 589 2.90 -2.99 -21.41
N ARG A 590 2.25 -1.84 -21.20
CA ARG A 590 2.37 -0.61 -22.03
C ARG A 590 3.80 -0.25 -22.37
N GLY A 591 4.64 -0.09 -21.34
CA GLY A 591 6.01 0.36 -21.54
C GLY A 591 6.86 -0.60 -22.39
N LEU A 592 6.56 -1.91 -22.36
CA LEU A 592 7.25 -2.88 -23.22
C LEU A 592 6.68 -2.88 -24.65
N ILE A 593 5.38 -2.65 -24.81
CA ILE A 593 4.71 -2.52 -26.12
C ILE A 593 5.25 -1.29 -26.86
N GLU A 594 5.27 -0.12 -26.23
CA GLU A 594 5.74 1.14 -26.82
C GLU A 594 7.23 1.09 -27.20
N ARG A 595 8.04 0.31 -26.48
CA ARG A 595 9.45 0.06 -26.85
C ARG A 595 9.61 -0.95 -27.99
N SER A 596 8.69 -1.89 -28.12
CA SER A 596 8.74 -2.96 -29.13
C SER A 596 8.08 -2.56 -30.45
N MET A 597 7.20 -1.55 -30.42
CA MET A 597 6.37 -1.10 -31.54
C MET A 597 6.42 0.43 -31.62
N ALA A 598 7.10 0.96 -32.64
CA ALA A 598 7.38 2.39 -32.76
C ALA A 598 6.14 3.29 -32.94
N GLU A 599 5.03 2.75 -33.44
CA GLU A 599 3.76 3.46 -33.66
C GLU A 599 2.60 2.78 -32.91
N ALA A 600 2.77 2.52 -31.61
CA ALA A 600 1.73 1.97 -30.76
C ALA A 600 0.95 3.05 -30.00
N ALA A 601 -0.37 3.08 -30.17
CA ALA A 601 -1.29 3.91 -29.39
C ALA A 601 -2.03 3.05 -28.35
N VAL A 602 -1.68 3.15 -27.06
CA VAL A 602 -2.22 2.28 -25.98
C VAL A 602 -3.28 3.01 -25.15
N HIS A 603 -4.55 2.67 -25.35
CA HIS A 603 -5.69 3.09 -24.53
C HIS A 603 -6.03 2.02 -23.50
N ALA A 604 -5.49 2.17 -22.29
CA ALA A 604 -5.76 1.23 -21.20
C ALA A 604 -5.77 1.92 -19.86
N GLU A 605 -6.68 1.51 -18.97
CA GLU A 605 -6.67 1.90 -17.56
C GLU A 605 -7.08 0.74 -16.64
N VAL A 606 -6.76 0.90 -15.36
CA VAL A 606 -7.16 -0.03 -14.30
C VAL A 606 -8.68 -0.08 -14.19
N GLY A 607 -9.21 -1.29 -14.01
CA GLY A 607 -10.63 -1.50 -13.76
C GLY A 607 -11.56 -1.38 -14.97
N TRP A 608 -11.07 -0.99 -16.15
CA TRP A 608 -11.90 -0.88 -17.36
C TRP A 608 -12.68 -2.16 -17.65
N GLN A 609 -13.97 -1.99 -17.91
CA GLN A 609 -14.89 -3.01 -18.38
C GLN A 609 -15.14 -2.85 -19.88
N ALA A 610 -15.86 -3.80 -20.48
CA ALA A 610 -16.17 -3.77 -21.92
C ALA A 610 -16.92 -2.50 -22.37
N SER A 611 -17.72 -1.89 -21.48
CA SER A 611 -18.39 -0.61 -21.74
C SER A 611 -17.40 0.56 -21.88
N ASP A 612 -16.36 0.61 -21.06
CA ASP A 612 -15.37 1.69 -21.07
C ASP A 612 -14.50 1.64 -22.33
N VAL A 613 -14.14 0.42 -22.72
CA VAL A 613 -13.48 0.15 -24.01
C VAL A 613 -14.36 0.57 -25.17
N LEU A 614 -15.65 0.24 -25.15
CA LEU A 614 -16.60 0.61 -26.22
C LEU A 614 -16.75 2.13 -26.34
N ASN A 615 -16.91 2.84 -25.22
CA ASN A 615 -17.02 4.30 -25.20
C ASN A 615 -15.74 4.98 -25.70
N THR A 616 -14.57 4.47 -25.31
CA THR A 616 -13.29 5.04 -25.74
C THR A 616 -13.00 4.70 -27.20
N LEU A 617 -13.28 3.48 -27.65
CA LEU A 617 -13.18 3.10 -29.05
C LEU A 617 -14.04 3.99 -29.94
N GLN A 618 -15.26 4.33 -29.51
CA GLN A 618 -16.12 5.24 -30.25
C GLN A 618 -15.47 6.62 -30.44
N ARG A 619 -14.94 7.21 -29.37
CA ARG A 619 -14.26 8.52 -29.42
C ARG A 619 -13.01 8.50 -30.32
N VAL A 620 -12.17 7.48 -30.18
CA VAL A 620 -10.92 7.35 -30.98
C VAL A 620 -11.23 7.07 -32.44
N ARG A 621 -12.34 6.38 -32.73
CA ARG A 621 -12.82 6.20 -34.10
C ARG A 621 -13.27 7.53 -34.71
N GLU A 622 -14.04 8.33 -33.96
CA GLU A 622 -14.55 9.63 -34.40
C GLU A 622 -13.44 10.66 -34.61
N SER A 623 -12.32 10.58 -33.87
CA SER A 623 -11.14 11.43 -34.07
C SER A 623 -10.31 11.06 -35.30
N GLY A 624 -10.52 9.89 -35.91
CA GLY A 624 -9.73 9.41 -37.04
C GLY A 624 -8.35 8.86 -36.66
N GLU A 625 -8.09 8.63 -35.37
CA GLU A 625 -6.78 8.21 -34.83
C GLU A 625 -6.60 6.68 -34.81
N LEU A 626 -7.58 5.90 -35.26
CA LEU A 626 -7.48 4.44 -35.31
C LEU A 626 -6.49 3.96 -36.39
N HIS A 627 -5.44 3.27 -35.97
CA HIS A 627 -4.51 2.60 -36.86
C HIS A 627 -5.15 1.42 -37.64
N PRO A 628 -4.51 0.94 -38.73
CA PRO A 628 -5.03 -0.19 -39.51
C PRO A 628 -5.12 -1.50 -38.74
N ILE A 629 -4.25 -1.69 -37.74
CA ILE A 629 -4.29 -2.83 -36.83
C ILE A 629 -4.81 -2.35 -35.47
N VAL A 630 -5.80 -3.06 -34.93
CA VAL A 630 -6.37 -2.77 -33.61
C VAL A 630 -6.28 -4.01 -32.72
N LEU A 631 -5.87 -3.85 -31.47
CA LEU A 631 -5.91 -4.91 -30.45
C LEU A 631 -6.97 -4.61 -29.40
N ILE A 632 -7.72 -5.64 -29.02
CA ILE A 632 -8.73 -5.61 -27.95
C ILE A 632 -8.38 -6.67 -26.90
N HIS A 633 -8.11 -6.24 -25.67
CA HIS A 633 -7.96 -7.12 -24.51
C HIS A 633 -9.00 -6.73 -23.44
N LEU A 634 -10.02 -7.57 -23.25
CA LEU A 634 -11.14 -7.29 -22.34
C LEU A 634 -11.64 -8.56 -21.64
N GLY A 635 -12.21 -8.37 -20.45
CA GLY A 635 -12.81 -9.45 -19.67
C GLY A 635 -12.08 -9.80 -18.38
N THR A 636 -11.00 -9.09 -18.03
CA THR A 636 -10.29 -9.30 -16.75
C THR A 636 -11.17 -8.85 -15.58
N ASN A 637 -11.82 -7.69 -15.70
CA ASN A 637 -12.54 -7.01 -14.61
C ASN A 637 -14.05 -7.27 -14.56
N GLY A 638 -14.60 -8.15 -15.40
CA GLY A 638 -16.03 -8.46 -15.37
C GLY A 638 -16.52 -9.27 -16.56
N TYR A 639 -17.82 -9.59 -16.53
CA TYR A 639 -18.49 -10.27 -17.63
C TYR A 639 -18.53 -9.40 -18.89
N VAL A 640 -18.30 -10.04 -20.03
CA VAL A 640 -18.46 -9.45 -21.35
C VAL A 640 -19.74 -10.03 -21.96
N THR A 641 -20.66 -9.18 -22.37
CA THR A 641 -21.86 -9.65 -23.09
C THR A 641 -21.55 -9.82 -24.57
N GLU A 642 -22.24 -10.77 -25.22
CA GLU A 642 -22.13 -10.97 -26.67
C GLU A 642 -22.45 -9.69 -27.45
N LYS A 643 -23.45 -8.93 -27.00
CA LYS A 643 -23.81 -7.63 -27.59
C LYS A 643 -22.62 -6.67 -27.56
N GLN A 644 -21.94 -6.51 -26.42
CA GLN A 644 -20.78 -5.62 -26.31
C GLN A 644 -19.65 -6.06 -27.24
N LEU A 645 -19.30 -7.36 -27.24
CA LEU A 645 -18.24 -7.88 -28.07
C LEU A 645 -18.55 -7.70 -29.56
N ARG A 646 -19.77 -8.01 -30.00
CA ARG A 646 -20.19 -7.82 -31.39
C ARG A 646 -20.18 -6.34 -31.78
N THR A 647 -20.69 -5.43 -30.94
CA THR A 647 -20.64 -4.00 -31.22
C THR A 647 -19.19 -3.50 -31.40
N ILE A 648 -18.26 -3.92 -30.55
CA ILE A 648 -16.83 -3.57 -30.69
C ILE A 648 -16.28 -4.08 -32.03
N LEU A 649 -16.54 -5.33 -32.38
CA LEU A 649 -16.04 -5.92 -33.64
C LEU A 649 -16.71 -5.33 -34.88
N ASP A 650 -18.00 -5.00 -34.81
CA ASP A 650 -18.74 -4.29 -35.86
C ASP A 650 -18.15 -2.90 -36.12
N MET A 651 -17.75 -2.19 -35.06
CA MET A 651 -17.06 -0.90 -35.17
C MET A 651 -15.67 -0.99 -35.79
N LEU A 652 -15.09 -2.19 -35.90
CA LEU A 652 -13.74 -2.41 -36.40
C LEU A 652 -13.71 -3.20 -37.71
N ARG A 653 -14.86 -3.43 -38.36
CA ARG A 653 -14.97 -4.19 -39.63
C ARG A 653 -14.15 -3.62 -40.78
N ASP A 654 -13.93 -2.31 -40.76
CA ASP A 654 -13.16 -1.56 -41.76
C ASP A 654 -11.65 -1.56 -41.50
N ARG A 655 -11.21 -2.10 -40.36
CA ARG A 655 -9.78 -2.21 -40.04
C ARG A 655 -9.15 -3.39 -40.77
N GLN A 656 -7.88 -3.24 -41.14
CA GLN A 656 -7.10 -4.29 -41.82
C GLN A 656 -7.03 -5.56 -40.98
N ARG A 657 -6.80 -5.41 -39.67
CA ARG A 657 -6.74 -6.53 -38.74
C ARG A 657 -7.14 -6.14 -37.33
N VAL A 658 -7.92 -7.00 -36.68
CA VAL A 658 -8.36 -6.87 -35.30
C VAL A 658 -7.86 -8.05 -34.48
N LEU A 659 -6.94 -7.82 -33.56
CA LEU A 659 -6.43 -8.84 -32.63
C LEU A 659 -7.32 -8.84 -31.39
N VAL A 660 -7.88 -9.98 -31.02
CA VAL A 660 -8.67 -10.12 -29.79
C VAL A 660 -7.93 -11.08 -28.88
N VAL A 661 -7.60 -10.63 -27.68
CA VAL A 661 -6.83 -11.40 -26.70
C VAL A 661 -7.80 -11.94 -25.64
N ASN A 662 -7.85 -13.25 -25.45
CA ASN A 662 -8.63 -13.85 -24.37
C ASN A 662 -7.92 -13.68 -23.01
N THR A 663 -8.62 -13.98 -21.91
CA THR A 663 -8.17 -13.58 -20.57
C THR A 663 -7.66 -14.76 -19.75
N ARG A 664 -6.67 -14.52 -18.89
CA ARG A 664 -6.29 -15.44 -17.82
C ARG A 664 -6.41 -14.73 -16.47
N VAL A 665 -7.46 -15.04 -15.73
CA VAL A 665 -7.81 -14.39 -14.46
C VAL A 665 -8.49 -15.41 -13.54
N PRO A 666 -8.16 -15.51 -12.24
CA PRO A 666 -8.76 -16.51 -11.33
C PRO A 666 -10.14 -16.03 -10.85
N LYS A 667 -11.04 -15.74 -11.80
CA LYS A 667 -12.39 -15.21 -11.55
C LYS A 667 -13.44 -16.06 -12.27
N ARG A 668 -14.64 -16.14 -11.68
CA ARG A 668 -15.75 -16.99 -12.15
C ARG A 668 -16.21 -16.70 -13.58
N TRP A 669 -15.99 -15.48 -14.09
CA TRP A 669 -16.40 -15.08 -15.44
C TRP A 669 -15.38 -15.42 -16.52
N MET A 670 -14.14 -15.80 -16.17
CA MET A 670 -13.07 -16.06 -17.15
C MET A 670 -13.50 -17.09 -18.19
N ALA A 671 -13.99 -18.26 -17.75
CA ALA A 671 -14.37 -19.34 -18.65
C ALA A 671 -15.52 -18.92 -19.60
N ALA A 672 -16.52 -18.19 -19.06
CA ALA A 672 -17.64 -17.71 -19.86
C ALA A 672 -17.19 -16.65 -20.90
N ASN A 673 -16.33 -15.71 -20.50
CA ASN A 673 -15.78 -14.70 -21.40
C ASN A 673 -14.91 -15.35 -22.50
N ASN A 674 -14.03 -16.28 -22.14
CA ASN A 674 -13.15 -16.94 -23.10
C ASN A 674 -13.94 -17.79 -24.10
N ALA A 675 -14.97 -18.53 -23.64
CA ALA A 675 -15.85 -19.27 -24.53
C ALA A 675 -16.64 -18.35 -25.47
N LEU A 676 -17.11 -17.20 -24.98
CA LEU A 676 -17.76 -16.19 -25.82
C LEU A 676 -16.81 -15.63 -26.89
N ILE A 677 -15.58 -15.27 -26.50
CA ILE A 677 -14.55 -14.76 -27.40
C ILE A 677 -14.23 -15.82 -28.48
N GLU A 678 -14.02 -17.07 -28.08
CA GLU A 678 -13.73 -18.17 -28.99
C GLU A 678 -14.87 -18.45 -29.99
N ALA A 679 -16.13 -18.30 -29.55
CA ALA A 679 -17.29 -18.48 -30.42
C ALA A 679 -17.54 -17.31 -31.38
N VAL A 680 -17.32 -16.06 -30.93
CA VAL A 680 -17.68 -14.86 -31.70
C VAL A 680 -16.57 -14.40 -32.62
N VAL A 681 -15.31 -14.40 -32.16
CA VAL A 681 -14.18 -13.81 -32.90
C VAL A 681 -14.02 -14.44 -34.29
N PRO A 682 -14.08 -15.76 -34.50
CA PRO A 682 -13.94 -16.37 -35.83
C PRO A 682 -15.05 -16.01 -36.83
N THR A 683 -16.17 -15.44 -36.36
CA THR A 683 -17.28 -15.02 -37.24
C THR A 683 -16.98 -13.74 -38.01
N TYR A 684 -15.89 -13.04 -37.70
CA TYR A 684 -15.43 -11.83 -38.39
C TYR A 684 -14.18 -12.17 -39.22
N ARG A 685 -14.11 -11.68 -40.47
CA ARG A 685 -13.02 -12.06 -41.39
C ARG A 685 -11.68 -11.38 -41.10
N ASN A 686 -11.73 -10.18 -40.52
CA ASN A 686 -10.54 -9.38 -40.23
C ASN A 686 -10.02 -9.59 -38.80
N THR A 687 -10.63 -10.46 -38.01
CA THR A 687 -10.24 -10.73 -36.62
C THR A 687 -9.27 -11.91 -36.50
N VAL A 688 -8.46 -11.91 -35.45
CA VAL A 688 -7.60 -13.02 -35.03
C VAL A 688 -7.66 -13.16 -33.52
N LEU A 689 -7.91 -14.37 -33.03
CA LEU A 689 -7.83 -14.68 -31.60
C LEU A 689 -6.37 -14.93 -31.21
N ILE A 690 -5.90 -14.21 -30.19
CA ILE A 690 -4.66 -14.51 -29.49
C ILE A 690 -5.04 -15.27 -28.22
N ASP A 691 -4.68 -16.55 -28.18
CA ASP A 691 -4.96 -17.45 -27.05
C ASP A 691 -3.96 -17.23 -25.90
N TRP A 692 -4.07 -16.07 -25.25
CA TRP A 692 -3.29 -15.76 -24.05
C TRP A 692 -3.57 -16.73 -22.90
N PHE A 693 -4.82 -17.20 -22.74
CA PHE A 693 -5.17 -18.22 -21.77
C PHE A 693 -4.31 -19.47 -21.95
N GLY A 694 -4.30 -20.09 -23.14
CA GLY A 694 -3.49 -21.28 -23.41
C GLY A 694 -1.98 -21.05 -23.26
N ILE A 695 -1.49 -19.87 -23.65
CA ILE A 695 -0.06 -19.49 -23.51
C ILE A 695 0.35 -19.39 -22.03
N SER A 696 -0.56 -19.00 -21.15
CA SER A 696 -0.23 -18.58 -19.78
C SER A 696 -0.77 -19.50 -18.68
N ASP A 697 -1.74 -20.37 -18.94
CA ASP A 697 -2.45 -21.13 -17.90
C ASP A 697 -1.53 -22.04 -17.05
N SER A 698 -0.51 -22.64 -17.69
CA SER A 698 0.49 -23.49 -17.01
C SER A 698 1.71 -22.71 -16.48
N ARG A 699 1.71 -21.38 -16.60
CA ARG A 699 2.87 -20.51 -16.32
C ARG A 699 2.61 -19.62 -15.13
N SER A 700 2.66 -20.19 -13.93
CA SER A 700 2.54 -19.42 -12.69
C SER A 700 3.63 -18.33 -12.56
N ASP A 701 4.78 -18.50 -13.21
CA ASP A 701 5.86 -17.53 -13.29
C ASP A 701 5.53 -16.28 -14.14
N TYR A 702 4.44 -16.32 -14.94
CA TYR A 702 3.98 -15.17 -15.71
C TYR A 702 3.12 -14.21 -14.91
N PHE A 703 2.63 -14.62 -13.74
CA PHE A 703 1.72 -13.83 -12.94
C PHE A 703 2.32 -13.47 -11.59
N VAL A 704 2.02 -12.27 -11.10
CA VAL A 704 2.30 -11.90 -9.71
C VAL A 704 1.33 -12.64 -8.78
N ALA A 705 1.46 -12.41 -7.48
CA ALA A 705 0.72 -13.17 -6.46
C ALA A 705 -0.81 -13.12 -6.59
N ASP A 706 -1.38 -12.11 -7.26
CA ASP A 706 -2.82 -12.00 -7.50
C ASP A 706 -3.35 -12.93 -8.61
N GLY A 707 -2.46 -13.53 -9.40
CA GLY A 707 -2.81 -14.43 -10.51
C GLY A 707 -3.40 -13.72 -11.73
N VAL A 708 -3.32 -12.39 -11.80
CA VAL A 708 -3.89 -11.54 -12.87
C VAL A 708 -2.82 -10.70 -13.54
N HIS A 709 -2.06 -9.93 -12.77
CA HIS A 709 -1.07 -9.01 -13.32
C HIS A 709 0.21 -9.73 -13.68
N LEU A 710 0.87 -9.25 -14.73
CA LEU A 710 1.99 -9.95 -15.35
C LEU A 710 3.31 -9.64 -14.66
N THR A 711 4.13 -10.67 -14.42
CA THR A 711 5.55 -10.48 -14.11
C THR A 711 6.30 -9.95 -15.33
N ALA A 712 7.57 -9.57 -15.21
CA ALA A 712 8.39 -9.18 -16.37
C ALA A 712 8.47 -10.29 -17.44
N SER A 713 8.53 -11.55 -17.03
CA SER A 713 8.49 -12.69 -17.95
C SER A 713 7.12 -12.85 -18.60
N GLY A 714 6.04 -12.66 -17.84
CA GLY A 714 4.67 -12.62 -18.36
C GLY A 714 4.47 -11.51 -19.38
N MET A 715 4.95 -10.29 -19.11
CA MET A 715 4.89 -9.16 -20.03
C MET A 715 5.64 -9.43 -21.32
N ARG A 716 6.86 -10.00 -21.26
CA ARG A 716 7.61 -10.39 -22.47
C ARG A 716 6.87 -11.43 -23.29
N ALA A 717 6.28 -12.43 -22.64
CA ALA A 717 5.49 -13.45 -23.32
C ALA A 717 4.21 -12.87 -23.95
N PHE A 718 3.52 -11.98 -23.24
CA PHE A 718 2.34 -11.28 -23.74
C PHE A 718 2.67 -10.43 -24.96
N VAL A 719 3.71 -9.59 -24.87
CA VAL A 719 4.16 -8.77 -26.00
C VAL A 719 4.65 -9.62 -27.17
N ALA A 720 5.33 -10.74 -26.92
CA ALA A 720 5.73 -11.67 -27.97
C ALA A 720 4.52 -12.30 -28.67
N ALA A 721 3.46 -12.66 -27.93
CA ALA A 721 2.21 -13.18 -28.48
C ALA A 721 1.51 -12.14 -29.37
N VAL A 722 1.46 -10.88 -28.94
CA VAL A 722 0.92 -9.77 -29.75
C VAL A 722 1.77 -9.54 -30.99
N THR A 723 3.09 -9.42 -30.84
CA THR A 723 4.03 -9.09 -31.92
C THR A 723 4.04 -10.16 -33.01
N SER A 724 4.05 -11.44 -32.63
CA SER A 724 4.04 -12.56 -33.59
C SER A 724 2.78 -12.54 -34.47
N ASN A 725 1.64 -12.12 -33.92
CA ASN A 725 0.37 -12.02 -34.65
C ASN A 725 0.22 -10.72 -35.45
N THR A 726 1.02 -9.68 -35.13
CA THR A 726 1.13 -8.48 -35.97
C THR A 726 2.01 -8.68 -37.21
N LEU A 727 3.12 -9.44 -37.11
CA LEU A 727 4.06 -9.66 -38.22
C LEU A 727 3.51 -10.57 -39.32
N ILE A 728 2.66 -11.55 -38.96
CA ILE A 728 1.98 -12.45 -39.92
C ILE A 728 1.03 -11.68 -40.85
N ALA A 729 0.61 -10.46 -40.48
CA ALA A 729 -0.27 -9.62 -41.28
C ALA A 729 0.43 -8.88 -42.44
N GLN A 730 1.76 -8.81 -42.47
CA GLN A 730 2.52 -8.18 -43.56
C GLN A 730 2.99 -9.17 -44.64
N ALA A 731 2.96 -10.49 -44.35
CA ALA A 731 3.43 -11.54 -45.26
C ALA A 731 2.32 -12.19 -46.11
N ARG A 732 1.07 -11.73 -45.97
CA ARG A 732 -0.08 -12.09 -46.79
C ARG A 732 -0.71 -10.83 -47.35
#